data_AF-A0A6I3DYQ7-F1
#
_entry.id   AF-A0A6I3DYQ7-F1
#
_cell.length_a   1.000
_cell.length_b   1.000
_cell.length_c   1.000
_cell.angle_alpha   90.00
_cell.angle_beta   90.00
_cell.angle_gamma   90.00
#
_symmetry.space_group_name_H-M   'P 1'
#
loop_
_entity.id
_entity.type
_entity.pdbx_description
1 polymer ?
#
loop_
_entity_poly.entity_id
_entity_poly.type
_entity_poly.pdbx_seq_one_letter_code
_entity_poly.pdbx_strand_id
1 'polypeptide(L)'
;ENDNSGFLPDNAESTKTAKVTVKFADSANDQLPTLLLFLGDMDVAKLGAINQYLATLSNKKVPGTEIALSEYIIPGSVLAAFPSQDGKAALANIPLNSKVATDNIDDKPALPQIIKFIRSDLATNFDSQGLTTNVTGFGGILADLFGAFGSIDSSLLLTTLAVVSIILIIVYRSPFLWILPLFSAVTALSLAGTIIYYLAKANVIDLNGQSQGILSVLVLGAATDYALLLISRYREELHHHVSRYESMKIALRGVLEPIVASGSTVIAGLLVLLLSDLSSNRGLGPVGAIGIASSMITVLTFLPALLVVFGRWIFWPKVPRFDDVNEQLTGFWSKVGTGVERHPKRTWISAAVLLTVLAGFSFTLDAKGLSTTQAFSGHPDSVVGQEKLLEHFPGGEGSPVQIVVKEKDVVAVTTSLKSNKDVAFVAPQLTGPVIPGAPAPTTKIVDGLVLLNATLAVTADSVEARNAIPAIRDAVHAIDPEILVGGGTAVQYDTDVASRHDNRLIIPVVLLIIALILGLLLRSVFAALLLLGTVILSFMATLGVCQLVFAHIFHFPGADTSFPLFAFIFLVALGIDYNIFLMTRVREEAQKIGTRKGVIKGLTVTGGVITSAGIVLAATFAVLGVLPLVFLAELGFAVAFGVLLDTTIVRSLLVPALVHSIGPKIWWPSKLQHEKID
;
A
#
# COMPACT_ATOMS: atom_id res chain seq x y z
N GLU A 1 -12.30 12.11 3.06
CA GLU A 1 -13.47 11.34 2.57
C GLU A 1 -12.93 10.04 2.02
N ASN A 2 -13.34 8.88 2.54
CA ASN A 2 -12.88 7.57 2.05
C ASN A 2 -14.02 6.88 1.31
N ASP A 3 -14.35 7.33 0.10
CA ASP A 3 -15.31 6.63 -0.76
C ASP A 3 -14.57 5.62 -1.63
N ASN A 4 -15.02 4.35 -1.59
CA ASN A 4 -14.48 3.29 -2.43
C ASN A 4 -14.79 3.48 -3.92
N SER A 5 -15.85 4.21 -4.27
CA SER A 5 -16.11 4.57 -5.68
C SER A 5 -15.10 5.60 -6.21
N GLY A 6 -14.44 6.31 -5.29
CA GLY A 6 -13.39 7.25 -5.59
C GLY A 6 -12.16 6.60 -6.22
N PHE A 7 -11.89 5.30 -6.02
CA PHE A 7 -10.66 4.62 -6.46
C PHE A 7 -10.51 4.49 -7.99
N LEU A 8 -11.63 4.43 -8.72
CA LEU A 8 -11.66 4.28 -10.17
C LEU A 8 -11.74 5.64 -10.89
N PRO A 9 -11.23 5.75 -12.12
CA PRO A 9 -11.42 6.96 -12.92
C PRO A 9 -12.91 7.18 -13.25
N ASP A 10 -13.30 8.45 -13.37
CA ASP A 10 -14.67 8.89 -13.66
C ASP A 10 -15.27 8.31 -14.96
N ASN A 11 -14.39 7.87 -15.87
CA ASN A 11 -14.77 7.33 -17.17
C ASN A 11 -15.07 5.82 -17.16
N ALA A 12 -14.70 5.10 -16.09
CA ALA A 12 -14.95 3.66 -15.97
C ALA A 12 -16.46 3.38 -16.02
N GLU A 13 -16.83 2.29 -16.70
CA GLU A 13 -18.24 1.94 -16.91
C GLU A 13 -18.95 1.64 -15.58
N SER A 14 -18.28 0.96 -14.66
CA SER A 14 -18.80 0.73 -13.31
C SER A 14 -19.02 2.04 -12.53
N THR A 15 -18.12 3.03 -12.64
CA THR A 15 -18.28 4.37 -12.05
C THR A 15 -19.46 5.13 -12.65
N LYS A 16 -19.63 5.08 -13.98
CA LYS A 16 -20.81 5.67 -14.66
C LYS A 16 -22.10 4.98 -14.22
N THR A 17 -22.08 3.66 -14.12
CA THR A 17 -23.21 2.87 -13.63
C THR A 17 -23.57 3.31 -12.22
N ALA A 18 -22.60 3.40 -11.31
CA ALA A 18 -22.82 3.85 -9.94
C ALA A 18 -23.50 5.22 -9.88
N LYS A 19 -23.05 6.20 -10.68
CA LYS A 19 -23.66 7.54 -10.78
C LYS A 19 -25.12 7.49 -11.25
N VAL A 20 -25.47 6.57 -12.15
CA VAL A 20 -26.85 6.43 -12.65
C VAL A 20 -27.73 5.63 -11.70
N THR A 21 -27.21 4.56 -11.10
CA THR A 21 -27.93 3.74 -10.11
C THR A 21 -28.41 4.58 -8.91
N VAL A 22 -27.70 5.67 -8.55
CA VAL A 22 -28.13 6.61 -7.51
C VAL A 22 -29.54 7.16 -7.78
N LYS A 23 -29.94 7.34 -9.04
CA LYS A 23 -31.28 7.83 -9.39
C LYS A 23 -32.38 6.79 -9.19
N PHE A 24 -32.05 5.50 -9.32
CA PHE A 24 -32.97 4.38 -9.11
C PHE A 24 -33.26 4.11 -7.64
N ALA A 25 -32.48 4.72 -6.77
CA ALA A 25 -32.64 4.64 -5.35
C ALA A 25 -33.55 5.76 -4.84
N ASP A 26 -34.78 5.42 -4.45
CA ASP A 26 -35.50 6.29 -3.50
C ASP A 26 -34.84 5.99 -2.15
N SER A 27 -33.86 6.79 -1.73
CA SER A 27 -33.10 6.56 -0.48
C SER A 27 -32.25 5.27 -0.43
N ALA A 28 -32.25 4.44 -1.49
CA ALA A 28 -31.64 3.10 -1.51
C ALA A 28 -30.15 3.03 -1.94
N ASN A 29 -29.52 4.12 -2.39
CA ASN A 29 -28.08 4.19 -2.66
C ASN A 29 -27.32 4.81 -1.50
N ASP A 30 -28.05 5.27 -0.48
CA ASP A 30 -27.48 5.45 0.84
C ASP A 30 -27.38 4.11 1.57
N GLN A 31 -27.87 2.97 1.06
CA GLN A 31 -27.81 1.73 1.84
C GLN A 31 -26.41 1.11 1.75
N LEU A 32 -25.71 1.03 2.88
CA LEU A 32 -24.59 0.13 3.11
C LEU A 32 -25.16 -1.16 3.72
N PRO A 33 -25.42 -2.20 2.91
CA PRO A 33 -26.02 -3.43 3.41
C PRO A 33 -25.08 -4.06 4.43
N THR A 34 -25.59 -4.21 5.64
CA THR A 34 -24.89 -4.78 6.78
C THR A 34 -25.65 -6.02 7.21
N LEU A 35 -25.03 -7.17 7.06
CA LEU A 35 -25.68 -8.45 7.29
C LEU A 35 -25.40 -8.92 8.72
N LEU A 36 -26.46 -9.24 9.46
CA LEU A 36 -26.38 -9.90 10.74
C LEU A 36 -26.65 -11.39 10.54
N LEU A 37 -25.64 -12.21 10.78
CA LEU A 37 -25.73 -13.65 10.69
C LEU A 37 -25.90 -14.23 12.10
N PHE A 38 -26.93 -15.06 12.27
CA PHE A 38 -27.21 -15.81 13.48
C PHE A 38 -27.07 -17.30 13.16
N LEU A 39 -26.18 -18.01 13.86
CA LEU A 39 -25.85 -19.41 13.60
C LEU A 39 -26.30 -20.29 14.75
N GLY A 40 -26.98 -21.38 14.40
CA GLY A 40 -27.53 -22.37 15.31
C GLY A 40 -28.89 -22.86 14.83
N ASP A 41 -29.40 -23.94 15.43
CA ASP A 41 -30.70 -24.49 15.05
C ASP A 41 -31.80 -23.44 15.21
N MET A 42 -32.42 -23.04 14.09
CA MET A 42 -33.45 -22.02 14.02
C MET A 42 -34.83 -22.64 14.20
N ASP A 43 -35.36 -22.54 15.42
CA ASP A 43 -36.76 -22.80 15.70
C ASP A 43 -37.59 -21.50 15.63
N VAL A 44 -38.91 -21.65 15.66
CA VAL A 44 -39.85 -20.53 15.61
C VAL A 44 -39.65 -19.58 16.80
N ALA A 45 -39.24 -20.09 17.96
CA ALA A 45 -39.04 -19.30 19.16
C ALA A 45 -37.81 -18.38 19.04
N LYS A 46 -36.68 -18.91 18.57
CA LYS A 46 -35.44 -18.16 18.31
C LYS A 46 -35.62 -17.13 17.20
N LEU A 47 -36.28 -17.50 16.09
CA LEU A 47 -36.63 -16.53 15.04
C LEU A 47 -37.54 -15.41 15.58
N GLY A 48 -38.48 -15.73 16.46
CA GLY A 48 -39.32 -14.75 17.16
C GLY A 48 -38.49 -13.81 18.03
N ALA A 49 -37.56 -14.35 18.83
CA ALA A 49 -36.66 -13.56 19.69
C ALA A 49 -35.73 -12.64 18.87
N ILE A 50 -35.19 -13.14 17.76
CA ILE A 50 -34.36 -12.33 16.83
C ILE A 50 -35.18 -11.17 16.26
N ASN A 51 -36.39 -11.42 15.75
CA ASN A 51 -37.23 -10.37 15.19
C ASN A 51 -37.69 -9.34 16.25
N GLN A 52 -37.96 -9.79 17.48
CA GLN A 52 -38.26 -8.88 18.59
C GLN A 52 -37.06 -7.99 18.94
N TYR A 53 -35.86 -8.56 18.95
CA TYR A 53 -34.62 -7.80 19.15
C TYR A 53 -34.42 -6.77 18.03
N LEU A 54 -34.53 -7.18 16.76
CA LEU A 54 -34.35 -6.31 15.60
C LEU A 54 -35.31 -5.11 15.61
N ALA A 55 -36.54 -5.29 16.11
CA ALA A 55 -37.49 -4.20 16.30
C ALA A 55 -37.04 -3.14 17.33
N THR A 56 -36.20 -3.53 18.30
CA THR A 56 -35.66 -2.60 19.31
C THR A 56 -34.30 -2.01 18.94
N LEU A 57 -33.56 -2.64 18.03
CA LEU A 57 -32.18 -2.28 17.69
C LEU A 57 -32.04 -0.83 17.22
N SER A 58 -32.95 -0.36 16.37
CA SER A 58 -32.93 1.02 15.85
C SER A 58 -33.06 2.08 16.95
N ASN A 59 -33.66 1.75 18.09
CA ASN A 59 -33.86 2.68 19.21
C ASN A 59 -32.70 2.65 20.22
N LYS A 60 -31.75 1.73 20.07
CA LYS A 60 -30.58 1.69 20.95
C LYS A 60 -29.67 2.88 20.67
N LYS A 61 -29.00 3.37 21.72
CA LYS A 61 -28.01 4.44 21.63
C LYS A 61 -26.61 3.85 21.50
N VAL A 62 -25.78 4.48 20.68
CA VAL A 62 -24.38 4.11 20.55
C VAL A 62 -23.68 4.43 21.89
N PRO A 63 -22.95 3.47 22.50
CA PRO A 63 -22.36 3.63 23.83
C PRO A 63 -21.45 4.86 23.91
N GLY A 64 -21.61 5.65 24.98
CA GLY A 64 -20.84 6.88 25.18
C GLY A 64 -21.40 8.10 24.44
N THR A 65 -22.49 7.96 23.69
CA THR A 65 -23.13 9.06 22.95
C THR A 65 -24.64 9.12 23.18
N GLU A 66 -25.25 10.24 22.83
CA GLU A 66 -26.71 10.40 22.79
C GLU A 66 -27.32 9.98 21.45
N ILE A 67 -26.50 9.51 20.50
CA ILE A 67 -26.89 9.21 19.13
C ILE A 67 -27.59 7.84 19.08
N ALA A 68 -28.80 7.80 18.52
CA ALA A 68 -29.54 6.56 18.29
C ALA A 68 -29.12 5.90 16.98
N LEU A 69 -29.13 4.57 16.91
CA LEU A 69 -28.85 3.86 15.65
C LEU A 69 -29.80 4.21 14.51
N SER A 70 -31.03 4.62 14.82
CA SER A 70 -32.00 5.09 13.85
C SER A 70 -31.52 6.28 13.02
N GLU A 71 -30.55 7.05 13.50
CA GLU A 71 -29.93 8.15 12.74
C GLU A 71 -29.05 7.64 11.59
N TYR A 72 -28.51 6.42 11.73
CA TYR A 72 -27.65 5.76 10.75
C TYR A 72 -28.33 4.61 10.01
N ILE A 73 -29.58 4.27 10.36
CA ILE A 73 -30.38 3.29 9.63
C ILE A 73 -31.34 4.04 8.72
N ILE A 74 -31.65 3.48 7.56
CA ILE A 74 -32.55 4.14 6.62
C ILE A 74 -33.97 4.26 7.20
N PRO A 75 -34.56 5.47 7.23
CA PRO A 75 -35.87 5.68 7.84
C PRO A 75 -36.95 4.78 7.25
N GLY A 76 -37.79 4.19 8.12
CA GLY A 76 -38.89 3.32 7.70
C GLY A 76 -38.49 1.89 7.30
N SER A 77 -37.21 1.53 7.42
CA SER A 77 -36.75 0.16 7.16
C SER A 77 -37.29 -0.82 8.21
N VAL A 78 -37.97 -1.87 7.75
CA VAL A 78 -38.40 -2.98 8.61
C VAL A 78 -37.26 -4.00 8.67
N LEU A 79 -36.65 -4.13 9.84
CA LEU A 79 -35.63 -5.13 10.09
C LEU A 79 -36.31 -6.47 10.42
N ALA A 80 -36.09 -7.47 9.57
CA ALA A 80 -36.59 -8.82 9.78
C ALA A 80 -35.50 -9.84 9.44
N ALA A 81 -35.46 -10.92 10.22
CA ALA A 81 -34.61 -12.07 9.98
C ALA A 81 -35.36 -13.14 9.19
N PHE A 82 -34.67 -13.75 8.23
CA PHE A 82 -35.16 -14.89 7.47
C PHE A 82 -34.25 -16.10 7.69
N PRO A 83 -34.82 -17.30 7.87
CA PRO A 83 -34.03 -18.52 8.06
C PRO A 83 -33.40 -19.00 6.75
N SER A 84 -32.28 -19.71 6.87
CA SER A 84 -31.67 -20.48 5.78
C SER A 84 -32.55 -21.67 5.39
N GLN A 85 -32.36 -22.20 4.18
CA GLN A 85 -33.11 -23.36 3.70
C GLN A 85 -32.87 -24.62 4.53
N ASP A 86 -31.70 -24.74 5.15
CA ASP A 86 -31.33 -25.86 6.02
C ASP A 86 -31.74 -25.66 7.49
N GLY A 87 -32.32 -24.50 7.85
CA GLY A 87 -32.78 -24.19 9.20
C GLY A 87 -31.68 -24.02 10.25
N LYS A 88 -30.41 -23.90 9.84
CA LYS A 88 -29.26 -23.78 10.75
C LYS A 88 -28.70 -22.37 10.89
N ALA A 89 -29.26 -21.41 10.15
CA ALA A 89 -28.88 -20.02 10.24
C ALA A 89 -30.09 -19.10 10.02
N ALA A 90 -30.01 -17.88 10.52
CA ALA A 90 -30.90 -16.79 10.15
C ALA A 90 -30.09 -15.57 9.76
N LEU A 91 -30.59 -14.83 8.77
CA LEU A 91 -29.96 -13.66 8.21
C LEU A 91 -30.88 -12.46 8.34
N ALA A 92 -30.36 -11.34 8.81
CA ALA A 92 -31.05 -10.05 8.79
C ALA A 92 -30.20 -9.00 8.07
N ASN A 93 -30.82 -8.16 7.26
CA ASN A 93 -30.16 -7.04 6.61
C ASN A 93 -30.46 -5.74 7.35
N ILE A 94 -29.41 -5.03 7.77
CA ILE A 94 -29.48 -3.67 8.29
C ILE A 94 -29.01 -2.72 7.19
N PRO A 95 -29.92 -1.94 6.59
CA PRO A 95 -29.56 -0.93 5.63
C PRO A 95 -29.06 0.32 6.36
N LEU A 96 -27.74 0.40 6.59
CA LEU A 96 -27.13 1.62 7.12
C LEU A 96 -27.15 2.71 6.05
N ASN A 97 -27.33 3.98 6.40
CA ASN A 97 -27.29 5.09 5.46
C ASN A 97 -25.83 5.51 5.13
N SER A 98 -25.61 6.28 4.07
CA SER A 98 -24.25 6.67 3.62
C SER A 98 -23.55 7.61 4.59
N LYS A 99 -24.30 8.35 5.42
CA LYS A 99 -23.74 9.23 6.44
C LYS A 99 -22.79 8.46 7.36
N VAL A 100 -23.09 7.21 7.65
CA VAL A 100 -22.24 6.37 8.52
C VAL A 100 -20.80 6.22 8.01
N ALA A 101 -20.58 6.31 6.70
CA ALA A 101 -19.25 6.19 6.10
C ALA A 101 -18.44 7.49 6.13
N THR A 102 -19.10 8.63 6.36
CA THR A 102 -18.49 9.97 6.33
C THR A 102 -18.46 10.65 7.69
N ASP A 103 -19.44 10.37 8.55
CA ASP A 103 -19.54 10.93 9.89
C ASP A 103 -18.47 10.40 10.83
N ASN A 104 -18.13 11.23 11.81
CA ASN A 104 -17.24 10.88 12.91
C ASN A 104 -18.00 10.92 14.24
N ILE A 105 -17.76 9.92 15.08
CA ILE A 105 -18.19 9.85 16.47
C ILE A 105 -16.93 9.98 17.33
N ASP A 106 -16.83 11.06 18.12
CA ASP A 106 -15.65 11.38 18.95
C ASP A 106 -14.32 11.38 18.16
N ASP A 107 -14.29 12.11 17.04
CA ASP A 107 -13.14 12.22 16.11
C ASP A 107 -12.68 10.88 15.49
N LYS A 108 -13.50 9.82 15.60
CA LYS A 108 -13.27 8.51 14.97
C LYS A 108 -14.36 8.22 13.94
N PRO A 109 -14.07 7.48 12.86
CA PRO A 109 -15.08 7.10 11.88
C PRO A 109 -16.28 6.40 12.53
N ALA A 110 -17.50 6.82 12.19
CA ALA A 110 -18.73 6.32 12.80
C ALA A 110 -18.96 4.83 12.51
N LEU A 111 -18.77 4.39 11.26
CA LEU A 111 -19.03 3.02 10.82
C LEU A 111 -18.33 1.93 11.68
N PRO A 112 -17.00 1.98 11.92
CA PRO A 112 -16.34 1.05 12.84
C PRO A 112 -16.92 1.02 14.25
N GLN A 113 -17.33 2.17 14.80
CA GLN A 113 -17.92 2.26 16.15
C GLN A 113 -19.30 1.60 16.19
N ILE A 114 -20.14 1.88 15.19
CA ILE A 114 -21.49 1.33 15.11
C ILE A 114 -21.46 -0.18 14.92
N ILE A 115 -20.63 -0.69 14.00
CA ILE A 115 -20.50 -2.14 13.81
C ILE A 115 -19.94 -2.82 15.06
N LYS A 116 -18.95 -2.21 15.73
CA LYS A 116 -18.42 -2.73 17.00
C LYS A 116 -19.50 -2.77 18.09
N PHE A 117 -20.35 -1.76 18.16
CA PHE A 117 -21.49 -1.76 19.07
C PHE A 117 -22.47 -2.88 18.74
N ILE A 118 -22.91 -3.00 17.48
CA ILE A 118 -23.85 -4.03 17.04
C ILE A 118 -23.31 -5.43 17.38
N ARG A 119 -22.02 -5.70 17.09
CA ARG A 119 -21.36 -6.96 17.46
C ARG A 119 -21.41 -7.25 18.95
N SER A 120 -21.03 -6.27 19.78
CA SER A 120 -21.02 -6.43 21.23
C SER A 120 -22.43 -6.64 21.80
N ASP A 121 -23.42 -5.94 21.25
CA ASP A 121 -24.81 -6.03 21.69
C ASP A 121 -25.45 -7.36 21.26
N LEU A 122 -25.15 -7.85 20.04
CA LEU A 122 -25.59 -9.16 19.58
C LEU A 122 -25.03 -10.29 20.44
N ALA A 123 -23.72 -10.30 20.67
CA ALA A 123 -23.05 -11.29 21.52
C ALA A 123 -23.69 -11.34 22.93
N THR A 124 -23.93 -10.16 23.52
CA THR A 124 -24.56 -10.06 24.85
C THR A 124 -25.96 -10.67 24.91
N ASN A 125 -26.76 -10.51 23.86
CA ASN A 125 -28.16 -10.98 23.84
C ASN A 125 -28.30 -12.45 23.44
N PHE A 126 -27.39 -12.99 22.62
CA PHE A 126 -27.60 -14.28 21.93
C PHE A 126 -26.56 -15.37 22.23
N ASP A 127 -25.37 -15.04 22.73
CA ASP A 127 -24.36 -16.06 23.07
C ASP A 127 -24.87 -17.02 24.16
N SER A 128 -25.59 -16.48 25.15
CA SER A 128 -26.22 -17.26 26.22
C SER A 128 -27.37 -18.16 25.75
N GLN A 129 -27.91 -17.91 24.55
CA GLN A 129 -28.95 -18.70 23.91
C GLN A 129 -28.38 -19.78 22.97
N GLY A 130 -27.05 -19.95 22.95
CA GLY A 130 -26.36 -20.90 22.09
C GLY A 130 -26.32 -20.49 20.62
N LEU A 131 -26.52 -19.20 20.31
CA LEU A 131 -26.43 -18.66 18.97
C LEU A 131 -25.10 -17.93 18.80
N THR A 132 -24.31 -18.32 17.80
CA THR A 132 -23.13 -17.54 17.42
C THR A 132 -23.59 -16.43 16.49
N THR A 133 -23.19 -15.18 16.77
CA THR A 133 -23.56 -14.02 15.95
C THR A 133 -22.35 -13.42 15.27
N ASN A 134 -22.51 -13.01 14.01
CA ASN A 134 -21.47 -12.34 13.24
C ASN A 134 -22.08 -11.18 12.44
N VAL A 135 -21.31 -10.10 12.27
CA VAL A 135 -21.70 -8.93 11.47
C VAL A 135 -20.82 -8.84 10.24
N THR A 136 -21.43 -9.08 9.09
CA THR A 136 -20.78 -9.20 7.78
C THR A 136 -21.50 -8.35 6.71
N GLY A 137 -21.35 -8.70 5.44
CA GLY A 137 -21.79 -7.90 4.31
C GLY A 137 -20.89 -6.68 4.11
N PHE A 138 -21.25 -5.84 3.13
CA PHE A 138 -20.45 -4.70 2.73
C PHE A 138 -20.16 -3.75 3.90
N GLY A 139 -21.15 -3.44 4.74
CA GLY A 139 -20.96 -2.59 5.91
C GLY A 139 -20.03 -3.18 6.98
N GLY A 140 -20.12 -4.49 7.25
CA GLY A 140 -19.24 -5.17 8.19
C GLY A 140 -17.78 -5.24 7.72
N ILE A 141 -17.58 -5.56 6.44
CA ILE A 141 -16.25 -5.62 5.82
C ILE A 141 -15.60 -4.24 5.76
N LEU A 142 -16.35 -3.20 5.36
CA LEU A 142 -15.84 -1.82 5.36
C LEU A 142 -15.51 -1.31 6.75
N ALA A 143 -16.31 -1.64 7.76
CA ALA A 143 -16.02 -1.28 9.13
C ALA A 143 -14.71 -1.88 9.63
N ASP A 144 -14.43 -3.14 9.29
CA ASP A 144 -13.16 -3.79 9.64
C ASP A 144 -11.98 -3.22 8.85
N LEU A 145 -12.19 -2.88 7.57
CA LEU A 145 -11.18 -2.21 6.74
C LEU A 145 -10.83 -0.82 7.32
N PHE A 146 -11.83 0.00 7.62
CA PHE A 146 -11.64 1.31 8.24
C PHE A 146 -11.07 1.20 9.65
N GLY A 147 -11.46 0.19 10.43
CA GLY A 147 -10.88 -0.10 11.74
C GLY A 147 -9.38 -0.43 11.64
N ALA A 148 -9.00 -1.25 10.65
CA ALA A 148 -7.60 -1.59 10.38
C ALA A 148 -6.79 -0.34 10.00
N PHE A 149 -7.29 0.52 9.11
CA PHE A 149 -6.62 1.77 8.75
C PHE A 149 -6.65 2.82 9.88
N GLY A 150 -7.72 2.92 10.66
CA GLY A 150 -7.83 3.85 11.78
C GLY A 150 -6.86 3.54 12.93
N SER A 151 -6.43 2.28 13.06
CA SER A 151 -5.39 1.88 14.01
C SER A 151 -3.98 2.40 13.67
N ILE A 152 -3.79 2.91 12.44
CA ILE A 152 -2.50 3.35 11.92
C ILE A 152 -1.96 4.58 12.66
N ASP A 153 -2.82 5.55 12.99
CA ASP A 153 -2.33 6.86 13.45
C ASP A 153 -1.61 6.79 14.81
N SER A 154 -1.96 5.85 15.68
CA SER A 154 -1.33 5.73 17.01
C SER A 154 -0.52 4.45 17.19
N SER A 155 -1.04 3.28 16.79
CA SER A 155 -0.35 2.02 17.06
C SER A 155 0.81 1.77 16.11
N LEU A 156 0.61 2.02 14.81
CA LEU A 156 1.65 1.83 13.79
C LEU A 156 2.79 2.82 14.04
N LEU A 157 2.46 4.10 14.25
CA LEU A 157 3.45 5.13 14.54
C LEU A 157 4.30 4.77 15.75
N LEU A 158 3.68 4.41 16.89
CA LEU A 158 4.42 4.07 18.11
C LEU A 158 5.29 2.82 17.95
N THR A 159 4.78 1.79 17.25
CA THR A 159 5.55 0.58 16.92
C THR A 159 6.74 0.91 16.04
N THR A 160 6.53 1.72 15.01
CA THR A 160 7.58 2.14 14.07
C THR A 160 8.65 2.97 14.80
N LEU A 161 8.25 3.94 15.62
CA LEU A 161 9.17 4.72 16.43
C LEU A 161 9.99 3.82 17.36
N ALA A 162 9.37 2.84 18.03
CA ALA A 162 10.07 1.92 18.92
C ALA A 162 11.12 1.08 18.17
N VAL A 163 10.73 0.45 17.06
CA VAL A 163 11.62 -0.35 16.22
C VAL A 163 12.79 0.47 15.69
N VAL A 164 12.50 1.64 15.12
CA VAL A 164 13.54 2.57 14.61
C VAL A 164 14.46 3.01 15.73
N SER A 165 13.92 3.36 16.90
CA SER A 165 14.73 3.81 18.04
C SER A 165 15.73 2.72 18.47
N ILE A 166 15.28 1.47 18.59
CA ILE A 166 16.15 0.34 18.94
C ILE A 166 17.27 0.17 17.90
N ILE A 167 16.94 0.23 16.61
CA ILE A 167 17.93 0.07 15.55
C ILE A 167 18.92 1.24 15.55
N LEU A 168 18.45 2.49 15.70
CA LEU A 168 19.32 3.65 15.77
C LEU A 168 20.25 3.60 16.99
N ILE A 169 19.78 3.11 18.15
CA ILE A 169 20.63 2.88 19.33
C ILE A 169 21.75 1.90 18.98
N ILE A 170 21.44 0.80 18.30
CA ILE A 170 22.42 -0.22 17.89
C ILE A 170 23.41 0.32 16.85
N VAL A 171 22.91 1.01 15.83
CA VAL A 171 23.70 1.56 14.71
C VAL A 171 24.65 2.64 15.20
N TYR A 172 24.14 3.62 15.96
CA TYR A 172 24.97 4.71 16.48
C TYR A 172 25.80 4.32 17.70
N ARG A 173 25.47 3.19 18.34
CA ARG A 173 26.06 2.75 19.62
C ARG A 173 26.00 3.85 20.68
N SER A 174 24.93 4.65 20.67
CA SER A 174 24.71 5.78 21.57
C SER A 174 23.28 5.77 22.12
N PRO A 175 23.09 5.91 23.44
CA PRO A 175 21.76 5.92 24.05
C PRO A 175 21.00 7.24 23.86
N PHE A 176 21.64 8.31 23.37
CA PHE A 176 21.02 9.64 23.24
C PHE A 176 20.86 10.08 21.77
N LEU A 177 21.76 9.65 20.89
CA LEU A 177 21.81 10.19 19.53
C LEU A 177 20.55 9.91 18.73
N TRP A 178 19.89 8.77 18.93
CA TRP A 178 18.68 8.37 18.20
C TRP A 178 17.52 9.36 18.35
N ILE A 179 17.46 10.14 19.44
CA ILE A 179 16.38 11.09 19.71
C ILE A 179 16.35 12.21 18.66
N LEU A 180 17.51 12.73 18.23
CA LEU A 180 17.53 13.88 17.31
C LEU A 180 17.07 13.53 15.88
N PRO A 181 17.56 12.45 15.23
CA PRO A 181 17.03 12.01 13.95
C PRO A 181 15.55 11.69 14.00
N LEU A 182 15.10 11.03 15.06
CA LEU A 182 13.70 10.64 15.21
C LEU A 182 12.80 11.87 15.38
N PHE A 183 13.22 12.83 16.21
CA PHE A 183 12.51 14.09 16.39
C PHE A 183 12.48 14.91 15.10
N SER A 184 13.57 14.93 14.35
CA SER A 184 13.63 15.52 13.01
C SER A 184 12.68 14.82 12.04
N ALA A 185 12.58 13.49 12.07
CA ALA A 185 11.69 12.73 11.21
C ALA A 185 10.21 12.96 11.53
N VAL A 186 9.83 13.00 12.82
CA VAL A 186 8.48 13.36 13.25
C VAL A 186 8.15 14.80 12.85
N THR A 187 9.10 15.73 12.97
CA THR A 187 8.91 17.12 12.51
C THR A 187 8.69 17.17 10.99
N ALA A 188 9.41 16.37 10.21
CA ALA A 188 9.19 16.26 8.77
C ALA A 188 7.80 15.70 8.43
N LEU A 189 7.33 14.71 9.20
CA LEU A 189 5.98 14.15 9.04
C LEU A 189 4.90 15.18 9.37
N SER A 190 5.06 15.94 10.45
CA SER A 190 4.14 17.02 10.81
C SER A 190 4.11 18.12 9.75
N LEU A 191 5.27 18.48 9.18
CA LEU A 191 5.36 19.45 8.09
C LEU A 191 4.64 18.94 6.83
N ALA A 192 4.92 17.70 6.43
CA ALA A 192 4.26 17.07 5.29
C ALA A 192 2.74 17.00 5.48
N GLY A 193 2.28 16.50 6.63
CA GLY A 193 0.87 16.41 6.98
C GLY A 193 0.17 17.76 6.97
N THR A 194 0.83 18.83 7.44
CA THR A 194 0.28 20.19 7.40
C THR A 194 0.10 20.69 5.96
N ILE A 195 1.12 20.52 5.10
CA ILE A 195 1.04 20.92 3.69
C ILE A 195 -0.08 20.15 2.99
N ILE A 196 -0.10 18.83 3.19
CA ILE A 196 -1.09 17.93 2.59
C ILE A 196 -2.51 18.29 3.05
N TYR A 197 -2.70 18.59 4.35
CA TYR A 197 -3.99 19.03 4.89
C TYR A 197 -4.51 20.28 4.17
N TYR A 198 -3.67 21.29 3.97
CA TYR A 198 -4.09 22.51 3.27
C TYR A 198 -4.37 22.27 1.78
N LEU A 199 -3.62 21.39 1.11
CA LEU A 199 -3.87 21.03 -0.28
C LEU A 199 -5.16 20.22 -0.45
N ALA A 200 -5.44 19.30 0.47
CA ALA A 200 -6.69 18.55 0.50
C ALA A 200 -7.89 19.47 0.78
N LYS A 201 -7.76 20.39 1.73
CA LYS A 201 -8.79 21.42 1.99
C LYS A 201 -9.06 22.32 0.78
N ALA A 202 -8.07 22.50 -0.09
CA ALA A 202 -8.20 23.23 -1.35
C ALA A 202 -8.70 22.36 -2.53
N ASN A 203 -9.08 21.10 -2.30
CA ASN A 203 -9.48 20.12 -3.31
C ASN A 203 -8.42 19.90 -4.42
N VAL A 204 -7.13 20.00 -4.06
CA VAL A 204 -6.01 19.76 -4.99
C VAL A 204 -5.58 18.29 -4.96
N ILE A 205 -5.68 17.64 -3.80
CA ILE A 205 -5.23 16.26 -3.57
C ILE A 205 -6.33 15.52 -2.81
N ASP A 206 -6.74 14.37 -3.33
CA ASP A 206 -7.62 13.44 -2.63
C ASP A 206 -6.81 12.60 -1.62
N LEU A 207 -7.31 12.51 -0.40
CA LEU A 207 -6.66 11.75 0.68
C LEU A 207 -7.45 10.51 1.01
N ASN A 208 -6.75 9.38 1.08
CA ASN A 208 -7.28 8.13 1.60
C ASN A 208 -6.42 7.57 2.74
N GLY A 209 -7.03 6.70 3.56
CA GLY A 209 -6.33 6.08 4.71
C GLY A 209 -5.10 5.26 4.32
N GLN A 210 -5.08 4.68 3.12
CA GLN A 210 -3.94 3.93 2.58
C GLN A 210 -2.72 4.85 2.35
N SER A 211 -2.93 6.01 1.72
CA SER A 211 -1.88 6.98 1.42
C SER A 211 -1.30 7.60 2.69
N GLN A 212 -2.14 7.84 3.69
CA GLN A 212 -1.70 8.32 5.01
C GLN A 212 -0.80 7.30 5.72
N GLY A 213 -1.18 6.02 5.72
CA GLY A 213 -0.37 4.97 6.33
C GLY A 213 0.99 4.81 5.65
N ILE A 214 1.01 4.78 4.32
CA ILE A 214 2.24 4.69 3.53
C ILE A 214 3.12 5.94 3.73
N LEU A 215 2.53 7.14 3.75
CA LEU A 215 3.26 8.40 3.99
C LEU A 215 4.03 8.37 5.31
N SER A 216 3.39 7.93 6.39
CA SER A 216 4.01 7.92 7.72
C SER A 216 5.30 7.09 7.76
N VAL A 217 5.25 5.89 7.18
CA VAL A 217 6.38 4.97 7.10
C VAL A 217 7.44 5.48 6.14
N LEU A 218 7.02 5.98 4.97
CA LEU A 218 7.90 6.55 3.96
C LEU A 218 8.73 7.73 4.50
N VAL A 219 8.07 8.70 5.15
CA VAL A 219 8.71 9.89 5.70
C VAL A 219 9.68 9.52 6.82
N LEU A 220 9.25 8.64 7.74
CA LEU A 220 10.10 8.22 8.85
C LEU A 220 11.34 7.46 8.35
N GLY A 221 11.16 6.53 7.41
CA GLY A 221 12.25 5.80 6.77
C GLY A 221 13.23 6.72 6.04
N ALA A 222 12.72 7.57 5.14
CA ALA A 222 13.57 8.48 4.36
C ALA A 222 14.28 9.53 5.22
N ALA A 223 13.60 10.15 6.19
CA ALA A 223 14.21 11.14 7.06
C ALA A 223 15.30 10.53 7.95
N THR A 224 15.09 9.31 8.45
CA THR A 224 16.11 8.62 9.26
C THR A 224 17.31 8.17 8.43
N ASP A 225 17.10 7.78 7.17
CA ASP A 225 18.17 7.49 6.22
C ASP A 225 19.02 8.73 5.90
N TYR A 226 18.39 9.83 5.49
CA TYR A 226 19.11 11.08 5.22
C TYR A 226 19.83 11.59 6.48
N ALA A 227 19.25 11.39 7.66
CA ALA A 227 19.89 11.70 8.93
C ALA A 227 21.15 10.85 9.17
N LEU A 228 21.11 9.54 8.87
CA LEU A 228 22.27 8.64 8.96
C LEU A 228 23.41 9.11 8.07
N LEU A 229 23.13 9.52 6.83
CA LEU A 229 24.13 10.04 5.90
C LEU A 229 24.78 11.33 6.43
N LEU A 230 23.97 12.29 6.88
CA LEU A 230 24.45 13.54 7.45
C LEU A 230 25.26 13.31 8.73
N ILE A 231 24.76 12.48 9.65
CA ILE A 231 25.42 12.21 10.93
C ILE A 231 26.72 11.45 10.72
N SER A 232 26.75 10.47 9.82
CA SER A 232 27.98 9.75 9.48
C SER A 232 29.03 10.71 8.94
N ARG A 233 28.65 11.61 8.02
CA ARG A 233 29.57 12.62 7.49
C ARG A 233 30.02 13.61 8.55
N TYR A 234 29.09 14.12 9.36
CA TYR A 234 29.43 15.03 10.44
C TYR A 234 30.37 14.40 11.46
N ARG A 235 30.16 13.11 11.77
CA ARG A 235 31.05 12.34 12.64
C ARG A 235 32.46 12.21 12.06
N GLU A 236 32.59 11.96 10.76
CA GLU A 236 33.87 11.93 10.04
C GLU A 236 34.60 13.28 10.15
N GLU A 237 33.90 14.39 9.86
CA GLU A 237 34.51 15.74 9.90
C GLU A 237 34.91 16.19 11.32
N LEU A 238 34.24 15.70 12.37
CA LEU A 238 34.59 16.01 13.77
C LEU A 238 35.96 15.45 14.20
N HIS A 239 36.49 14.45 13.48
CA HIS A 239 37.85 13.95 13.68
C HIS A 239 38.92 14.84 13.02
N HIS A 240 38.55 15.59 11.98
CA HIS A 240 39.44 16.44 11.19
C HIS A 240 39.37 17.94 11.55
N HIS A 241 38.36 18.35 12.32
CA HIS A 241 38.18 19.74 12.70
C HIS A 241 37.87 19.91 14.20
N VAL A 242 38.48 20.92 14.82
CA VAL A 242 38.24 21.26 16.24
C VAL A 242 36.87 21.93 16.43
N SER A 243 36.48 22.82 15.51
CA SER A 243 35.20 23.53 15.57
C SER A 243 34.05 22.65 15.08
N ARG A 244 33.03 22.46 15.93
CA ARG A 244 31.78 21.76 15.56
C ARG A 244 31.03 22.46 14.41
N TYR A 245 31.14 23.79 14.33
CA TYR A 245 30.46 24.58 13.30
C TYR A 245 31.11 24.40 11.93
N GLU A 246 32.45 24.44 11.88
CA GLU A 246 33.19 24.17 10.64
C GLU A 246 32.98 22.72 10.18
N SER A 247 33.03 21.76 11.12
CA SER A 247 32.76 20.35 10.83
C SER A 247 31.38 20.16 10.18
N MET A 248 30.33 20.79 10.74
CA MET A 248 28.98 20.70 10.19
C MET A 248 28.86 21.38 8.82
N LYS A 249 29.50 22.53 8.63
CA LYS A 249 29.47 23.25 7.33
C LYS A 249 30.10 22.42 6.21
N ILE A 250 31.21 21.74 6.49
CA ILE A 250 31.89 20.87 5.53
C ILE A 250 31.06 19.61 5.29
N ALA A 251 30.53 18.99 6.36
CA ALA A 251 29.67 17.82 6.25
C ALA A 251 28.42 18.11 5.40
N LEU A 252 27.74 19.22 5.64
CA LEU A 252 26.54 19.62 4.91
C LEU A 252 26.84 19.83 3.42
N ARG A 253 27.95 20.48 3.07
CA ARG A 253 28.38 20.63 1.66
C ARG A 253 28.65 19.28 0.99
N GLY A 254 29.20 18.32 1.75
CA GLY A 254 29.48 16.98 1.25
C GLY A 254 28.24 16.11 1.04
N VAL A 255 27.18 16.28 1.84
CA VAL A 255 25.95 15.46 1.73
C VAL A 255 24.81 16.12 0.96
N LEU A 256 24.88 17.43 0.70
CA LEU A 256 23.81 18.17 0.02
C LEU A 256 23.52 17.62 -1.38
N GLU A 257 24.54 17.50 -2.24
CA GLU A 257 24.37 17.00 -3.61
C GLU A 257 23.84 15.55 -3.63
N PRO A 258 24.42 14.60 -2.86
CA PRO A 258 23.89 13.25 -2.76
C PRO A 258 22.44 13.20 -2.27
N ILE A 259 22.10 13.84 -1.15
CA ILE A 259 20.74 13.78 -0.57
C ILE A 259 19.72 14.42 -1.51
N VAL A 260 20.05 15.55 -2.15
CA VAL A 260 19.14 16.21 -3.08
C VAL A 260 18.92 15.39 -4.34
N ALA A 261 19.97 14.80 -4.91
CA ALA A 261 19.82 13.93 -6.08
C ALA A 261 19.00 12.67 -5.76
N SER A 262 19.27 12.07 -4.60
CA SER A 262 18.57 10.92 -4.05
C SER A 262 17.07 11.20 -3.90
N GLY A 263 16.70 12.15 -3.05
CA GLY A 263 15.30 12.47 -2.79
C GLY A 263 14.57 13.03 -4.01
N SER A 264 15.23 13.75 -4.92
CA SER A 264 14.61 14.20 -6.18
C SER A 264 14.27 13.03 -7.10
N THR A 265 15.05 11.94 -7.07
CA THR A 265 14.76 10.73 -7.84
C THR A 265 13.52 10.02 -7.27
N VAL A 266 13.42 9.92 -5.95
CA VAL A 266 12.24 9.37 -5.28
C VAL A 266 11.00 10.22 -5.59
N ILE A 267 11.10 11.54 -5.47
CA ILE A 267 10.03 12.49 -5.79
C ILE A 267 9.58 12.31 -7.25
N ALA A 268 10.53 12.26 -8.19
CA ALA A 268 10.20 12.07 -9.59
C ALA A 268 9.48 10.73 -9.83
N GLY A 269 9.97 9.63 -9.23
CA GLY A 269 9.34 8.31 -9.32
C GLY A 269 7.92 8.27 -8.76
N LEU A 270 7.70 8.90 -7.60
CA LEU A 270 6.37 9.03 -7.00
C LEU A 270 5.44 9.91 -7.84
N LEU A 271 5.94 11.01 -8.42
CA LEU A 271 5.14 11.88 -9.28
C LEU A 271 4.72 11.21 -10.60
N VAL A 272 5.41 10.16 -11.06
CA VAL A 272 4.92 9.36 -12.21
C VAL A 272 3.58 8.69 -11.90
N LEU A 273 3.26 8.43 -10.62
CA LEU A 273 1.94 7.93 -10.24
C LEU A 273 0.79 8.84 -10.66
N LEU A 274 1.04 10.12 -10.95
CA LEU A 274 0.03 11.00 -11.53
C LEU A 274 -0.49 10.54 -12.91
N LEU A 275 0.25 9.67 -13.60
CA LEU A 275 -0.17 9.04 -14.85
C LEU A 275 -1.10 7.84 -14.66
N SER A 276 -1.33 7.42 -13.42
CA SER A 276 -2.20 6.28 -13.11
C SER A 276 -3.66 6.59 -13.40
N ASP A 277 -4.42 5.59 -13.87
CA ASP A 277 -5.87 5.73 -13.99
C ASP A 277 -6.56 5.65 -12.62
N LEU A 278 -6.01 4.88 -11.68
CA LEU A 278 -6.52 4.76 -10.32
C LEU A 278 -6.24 6.02 -9.50
N SER A 279 -7.28 6.58 -8.88
CA SER A 279 -7.15 7.79 -8.06
C SER A 279 -6.31 7.55 -6.79
N SER A 280 -6.34 6.33 -6.22
CA SER A 280 -5.53 5.97 -5.05
C SER A 280 -4.04 6.10 -5.35
N ASN A 281 -3.63 5.56 -6.50
CA ASN A 281 -2.26 5.62 -6.97
C ASN A 281 -1.88 7.07 -7.28
N ARG A 282 -2.74 7.79 -8.02
CA ARG A 282 -2.53 9.22 -8.31
C ARG A 282 -2.39 10.07 -7.05
N GLY A 283 -3.22 9.85 -6.04
CA GLY A 283 -3.19 10.56 -4.76
C GLY A 283 -1.91 10.33 -3.97
N LEU A 284 -1.40 9.08 -3.98
CA LEU A 284 -0.14 8.74 -3.31
C LEU A 284 1.07 9.48 -3.89
N GLY A 285 1.09 9.77 -5.20
CA GLY A 285 2.22 10.42 -5.86
C GLY A 285 2.61 11.77 -5.22
N PRO A 286 1.73 12.78 -5.24
CA PRO A 286 1.96 14.06 -4.57
C PRO A 286 2.13 13.94 -3.07
N VAL A 287 1.34 13.09 -2.40
CA VAL A 287 1.44 12.86 -0.95
C VAL A 287 2.84 12.40 -0.56
N GLY A 288 3.34 11.35 -1.22
CA GLY A 288 4.68 10.82 -0.99
C GLY A 288 5.78 11.81 -1.40
N ALA A 289 5.62 12.53 -2.52
CA ALA A 289 6.58 13.54 -2.96
C ALA A 289 6.74 14.69 -1.95
N ILE A 290 5.63 15.20 -1.41
CA ILE A 290 5.64 16.21 -0.34
C ILE A 290 6.29 15.64 0.92
N GLY A 291 6.02 14.38 1.25
CA GLY A 291 6.67 13.67 2.34
C GLY A 291 8.19 13.67 2.22
N ILE A 292 8.72 13.20 1.09
CA ILE A 292 10.18 13.16 0.84
C ILE A 292 10.80 14.56 0.81
N ALA A 293 10.14 15.53 0.17
CA ALA A 293 10.61 16.91 0.15
C ALA A 293 10.69 17.50 1.58
N SER A 294 9.69 17.22 2.42
CA SER A 294 9.67 17.65 3.82
C SER A 294 10.76 16.98 4.65
N SER A 295 11.05 15.69 4.39
CA SER A 295 12.19 14.97 4.97
C SER A 295 13.52 15.62 4.60
N MET A 296 13.73 15.92 3.33
CA MET A 296 14.95 16.58 2.86
C MET A 296 15.14 17.94 3.49
N ILE A 297 14.10 18.78 3.49
CA ILE A 297 14.14 20.12 4.07
C ILE A 297 14.51 20.04 5.55
N THR A 298 13.80 19.20 6.32
CA THR A 298 14.01 19.08 7.76
C THR A 298 15.41 18.51 8.08
N VAL A 299 15.86 17.48 7.37
CA VAL A 299 17.18 16.88 7.60
C VAL A 299 18.33 17.79 7.17
N LEU A 300 18.18 18.60 6.13
CA LEU A 300 19.23 19.51 5.67
C LEU A 300 19.27 20.85 6.43
N THR A 301 18.27 21.14 7.27
CA THR A 301 18.18 22.42 8.00
C THR A 301 18.07 22.21 9.51
N PHE A 302 17.00 21.56 9.97
CA PHE A 302 16.65 21.43 11.37
C PHE A 302 17.59 20.46 12.10
N LEU A 303 17.89 19.29 11.52
CA LEU A 303 18.80 18.33 12.14
C LEU A 303 20.23 18.88 12.35
N PRO A 304 20.87 19.56 11.37
CA PRO A 304 22.14 20.23 11.58
C PRO A 304 22.12 21.21 12.75
N ALA A 305 21.05 22.02 12.85
CA ALA A 305 20.90 22.98 13.93
C ALA A 305 20.86 22.28 15.29
N LEU A 306 20.08 21.20 15.43
CA LEU A 306 20.03 20.40 16.64
C LEU A 306 21.40 19.81 16.99
N LEU A 307 22.06 19.13 16.05
CA LEU A 307 23.36 18.48 16.27
C LEU A 307 24.45 19.48 16.70
N VAL A 308 24.45 20.69 16.12
CA VAL A 308 25.40 21.74 16.47
C VAL A 308 25.08 22.30 17.87
N VAL A 309 23.82 22.55 18.20
CA VAL A 309 23.40 23.07 19.52
C VAL A 309 23.79 22.12 20.64
N PHE A 310 23.42 20.84 20.54
CA PHE A 310 23.72 19.84 21.58
C PHE A 310 25.21 19.52 21.68
N GLY A 311 25.98 19.57 20.58
CA GLY A 311 27.43 19.41 20.61
C GLY A 311 27.92 17.95 20.69
N ARG A 312 29.20 17.74 21.02
CA ARG A 312 29.90 16.44 20.83
C ARG A 312 29.47 15.34 21.82
N TRP A 313 28.93 15.69 22.98
CA TRP A 313 28.59 14.71 24.03
C TRP A 313 27.49 13.73 23.59
N ILE A 314 26.67 14.10 22.60
CA ILE A 314 25.59 13.25 22.11
C ILE A 314 26.09 11.95 21.47
N PHE A 315 27.36 11.90 21.06
CA PHE A 315 28.00 10.68 20.55
C PHE A 315 28.54 9.76 21.66
N TRP A 316 28.27 10.07 22.95
CA TRP A 316 28.67 9.20 24.06
C TRP A 316 28.10 7.79 23.86
N PRO A 317 28.90 6.73 24.11
CA PRO A 317 30.24 6.68 24.73
C PRO A 317 31.42 6.87 23.78
N LYS A 318 31.23 6.75 22.46
CA LYS A 318 32.31 6.92 21.46
C LYS A 318 32.32 8.33 20.88
N VAL A 319 32.65 9.30 21.73
CA VAL A 319 32.72 10.72 21.35
C VAL A 319 33.86 10.97 20.35
N PRO A 320 33.60 11.48 19.13
CA PRO A 320 34.63 11.87 18.17
C PRO A 320 35.52 12.97 18.75
N ARG A 321 36.83 12.69 18.81
CA ARG A 321 37.86 13.65 19.20
C ARG A 321 38.70 14.00 17.97
N PHE A 322 39.34 15.16 18.00
CA PHE A 322 40.26 15.57 16.95
C PHE A 322 41.53 14.71 17.06
N ASP A 323 41.60 13.64 16.29
CA ASP A 323 42.66 12.62 16.37
C ASP A 323 43.13 12.08 15.01
N ASP A 324 42.54 12.56 13.89
CA ASP A 324 42.83 12.11 12.51
C ASP A 324 42.77 10.58 12.29
N VAL A 325 42.16 9.82 13.20
CA VAL A 325 42.05 8.37 13.08
C VAL A 325 40.95 8.00 12.10
N ASN A 326 41.35 7.40 10.97
CA ASN A 326 40.41 6.96 9.94
C ASN A 326 39.91 5.53 10.23
N GLU A 327 39.06 5.35 11.27
CA GLU A 327 38.54 4.03 11.68
C GLU A 327 37.83 3.28 10.54
N GLN A 328 37.32 3.99 9.52
CA GLN A 328 36.55 3.43 8.40
C GLN A 328 37.37 2.54 7.45
N LEU A 329 38.71 2.64 7.45
CA LEU A 329 39.60 1.79 6.64
C LEU A 329 39.86 0.41 7.25
N THR A 330 39.50 0.23 8.53
CA THR A 330 39.71 -1.02 9.29
C THR A 330 38.37 -1.63 9.66
N GLY A 331 38.09 -2.87 9.25
CA GLY A 331 36.85 -3.54 9.64
C GLY A 331 36.31 -4.57 8.66
N PHE A 332 35.05 -4.95 8.87
CA PHE A 332 34.34 -5.95 8.05
C PHE A 332 34.29 -5.54 6.57
N TRP A 333 33.98 -4.29 6.27
CA TRP A 333 33.87 -3.78 4.91
C TRP A 333 35.20 -3.73 4.15
N SER A 334 36.32 -3.55 4.85
CA SER A 334 37.67 -3.69 4.29
C SER A 334 37.94 -5.13 3.83
N LYS A 335 37.49 -6.14 4.59
CA LYS A 335 37.58 -7.56 4.20
C LYS A 335 36.69 -7.86 2.99
N VAL A 336 35.46 -7.35 2.96
CA VAL A 336 34.55 -7.50 1.81
C VAL A 336 35.16 -6.87 0.56
N GLY A 337 35.68 -5.65 0.66
CA GLY A 337 36.37 -4.97 -0.43
C GLY A 337 37.58 -5.75 -0.94
N THR A 338 38.42 -6.27 -0.04
CA THR A 338 39.56 -7.12 -0.41
C THR A 338 39.12 -8.41 -1.10
N GLY A 339 38.00 -9.01 -0.67
CA GLY A 339 37.41 -10.19 -1.31
C GLY A 339 36.94 -9.91 -2.73
N VAL A 340 36.22 -8.80 -2.93
CA VAL A 340 35.78 -8.30 -4.24
C VAL A 340 36.98 -8.02 -5.15
N GLU A 341 38.05 -7.42 -4.62
CA GLU A 341 39.27 -7.10 -5.36
C GLU A 341 40.01 -8.37 -5.83
N ARG A 342 40.13 -9.39 -4.98
CA ARG A 342 40.83 -10.64 -5.29
C ARG A 342 40.13 -11.48 -6.35
N HIS A 343 38.79 -11.54 -6.32
CA HIS A 343 38.02 -12.42 -7.19
C HIS A 343 36.78 -11.74 -7.82
N PRO A 344 36.93 -10.61 -8.52
CA PRO A 344 35.81 -9.80 -8.99
C PRO A 344 34.86 -10.59 -9.90
N LYS A 345 35.40 -11.39 -10.83
CA LYS A 345 34.58 -12.21 -11.74
C LYS A 345 33.74 -13.25 -11.02
N ARG A 346 34.31 -13.94 -10.03
CA ARG A 346 33.58 -14.96 -9.27
C ARG A 346 32.45 -14.32 -8.48
N THR A 347 32.74 -13.19 -7.81
CA THR A 347 31.76 -12.48 -6.98
C THR A 347 30.56 -12.00 -7.77
N TRP A 348 30.76 -11.33 -8.91
CA TRP A 348 29.60 -10.84 -9.69
C TRP A 348 28.84 -11.98 -10.36
N ILE A 349 29.53 -13.03 -10.86
CA ILE A 349 28.85 -14.18 -11.48
C ILE A 349 28.01 -14.92 -10.44
N SER A 350 28.53 -15.20 -9.24
CA SER A 350 27.77 -15.90 -8.20
C SER A 350 26.56 -15.09 -7.75
N ALA A 351 26.73 -13.78 -7.56
CA ALA A 351 25.62 -12.89 -7.19
C ALA A 351 24.57 -12.81 -8.31
N ALA A 352 24.99 -12.67 -9.56
CA ALA A 352 24.10 -12.63 -10.71
C ALA A 352 23.33 -13.95 -10.89
N VAL A 353 23.99 -15.10 -10.75
CA VAL A 353 23.34 -16.41 -10.83
C VAL A 353 22.31 -16.57 -9.71
N LEU A 354 22.66 -16.25 -8.47
CA LEU A 354 21.72 -16.31 -7.35
C LEU A 354 20.50 -15.43 -7.61
N LEU A 355 20.70 -14.17 -7.99
CA LEU A 355 19.61 -13.25 -8.28
C LEU A 355 18.77 -13.69 -9.48
N THR A 356 19.39 -14.27 -10.52
CA THR A 356 18.66 -14.77 -11.70
C THR A 356 17.81 -15.99 -11.36
N VAL A 357 18.30 -16.90 -10.50
CA VAL A 357 17.51 -18.04 -10.01
C VAL A 357 16.32 -17.54 -9.20
N LEU A 358 16.53 -16.60 -8.28
CA LEU A 358 15.44 -15.98 -7.53
C LEU A 358 14.45 -15.25 -8.45
N ALA A 359 14.95 -14.50 -9.43
CA ALA A 359 14.13 -13.82 -10.43
C ALA A 359 13.31 -14.79 -11.28
N GLY A 360 13.79 -16.02 -11.52
CA GLY A 360 13.03 -17.04 -12.23
C GLY A 360 11.68 -17.36 -11.56
N PHE A 361 11.60 -17.27 -10.24
CA PHE A 361 10.36 -17.47 -9.50
C PHE A 361 9.37 -16.31 -9.63
N SER A 362 9.79 -15.12 -10.08
CA SER A 362 8.87 -13.98 -10.21
C SER A 362 7.78 -14.21 -11.26
N PHE A 363 8.05 -15.04 -12.27
CA PHE A 363 7.06 -15.44 -13.27
C PHE A 363 5.96 -16.35 -12.73
N THR A 364 6.13 -16.88 -11.51
CA THR A 364 5.13 -17.71 -10.82
C THR A 364 4.26 -16.90 -9.86
N LEU A 365 4.48 -15.58 -9.74
CA LEU A 365 3.71 -14.69 -8.86
C LEU A 365 2.23 -14.66 -9.25
N ASP A 366 1.34 -15.07 -8.34
CA ASP A 366 -0.11 -15.05 -8.59
C ASP A 366 -0.74 -13.71 -8.21
N ALA A 367 -0.54 -12.69 -9.05
CA ALA A 367 -1.08 -11.34 -8.85
C ALA A 367 -2.45 -11.12 -9.54
N LYS A 368 -3.29 -12.15 -9.61
CA LYS A 368 -4.64 -12.06 -10.21
C LYS A 368 -5.65 -11.29 -9.35
N GLY A 369 -5.25 -10.90 -8.14
CA GLY A 369 -6.08 -10.18 -7.19
C GLY A 369 -6.69 -11.10 -6.13
N LEU A 370 -7.07 -10.49 -5.02
CA LEU A 370 -7.63 -11.17 -3.85
C LEU A 370 -9.16 -10.97 -3.81
N SER A 371 -9.89 -11.89 -3.19
CA SER A 371 -11.29 -11.61 -2.80
C SER A 371 -11.31 -10.62 -1.63
N THR A 372 -12.49 -10.06 -1.32
CA THR A 372 -12.61 -9.09 -0.22
C THR A 372 -12.29 -9.69 1.14
N THR A 373 -12.64 -10.95 1.34
CA THR A 373 -12.32 -11.69 2.57
C THR A 373 -10.83 -12.01 2.67
N GLN A 374 -10.19 -12.33 1.54
CA GLN A 374 -8.76 -12.64 1.46
C GLN A 374 -7.86 -11.41 1.59
N ALA A 375 -8.40 -10.20 1.51
CA ALA A 375 -7.65 -8.97 1.72
C ALA A 375 -7.17 -8.81 3.19
N PHE A 376 -7.78 -9.53 4.13
CA PHE A 376 -7.38 -9.54 5.53
C PHE A 376 -6.40 -10.67 5.81
N SER A 377 -5.32 -10.38 6.53
CA SER A 377 -4.36 -11.42 6.96
C SER A 377 -4.82 -12.18 8.20
N GLY A 378 -5.80 -11.64 8.92
CA GLY A 378 -6.52 -12.31 10.00
C GLY A 378 -7.95 -12.65 9.60
N HIS A 379 -8.72 -13.19 10.56
CA HIS A 379 -10.13 -13.54 10.35
C HIS A 379 -10.99 -12.63 11.24
N PRO A 380 -11.18 -11.34 10.88
CA PRO A 380 -12.10 -10.49 11.61
C PRO A 380 -13.53 -11.02 11.50
N ASP A 381 -14.40 -10.55 12.40
CA ASP A 381 -15.77 -11.04 12.52
C ASP A 381 -16.56 -10.95 11.19
N SER A 382 -16.32 -9.93 10.36
CA SER A 382 -16.94 -9.82 9.04
C SER A 382 -16.52 -10.92 8.07
N VAL A 383 -15.25 -11.33 8.09
CA VAL A 383 -14.72 -12.42 7.23
C VAL A 383 -15.30 -13.75 7.68
N VAL A 384 -15.26 -14.04 8.98
CA VAL A 384 -15.87 -15.26 9.55
C VAL A 384 -17.37 -15.31 9.24
N GLY A 385 -18.07 -14.19 9.40
CA GLY A 385 -19.48 -14.08 9.05
C GLY A 385 -19.73 -14.33 7.56
N GLN A 386 -18.86 -13.83 6.67
CA GLN A 386 -19.01 -14.02 5.22
C GLN A 386 -18.78 -15.47 4.82
N GLU A 387 -17.77 -16.14 5.37
CA GLU A 387 -17.49 -17.55 5.12
C GLU A 387 -18.66 -18.44 5.54
N LYS A 388 -19.18 -18.23 6.76
CA LYS A 388 -20.33 -18.99 7.27
C LYS A 388 -21.65 -18.64 6.60
N LEU A 389 -21.81 -17.41 6.12
CA LEU A 389 -22.95 -17.01 5.29
C LEU A 389 -23.03 -17.91 4.05
N LEU A 390 -21.90 -18.17 3.39
CA LEU A 390 -21.82 -18.99 2.19
C LEU A 390 -22.09 -20.48 2.43
N GLU A 391 -21.97 -20.97 3.67
CA GLU A 391 -22.32 -22.34 4.03
C GLU A 391 -23.84 -22.58 4.03
N HIS A 392 -24.65 -21.54 4.29
CA HIS A 392 -26.09 -21.65 4.51
C HIS A 392 -26.95 -20.87 3.49
N PHE A 393 -26.36 -19.90 2.77
CA PHE A 393 -27.06 -19.03 1.80
C PHE A 393 -26.32 -18.99 0.44
N PRO A 394 -27.02 -18.77 -0.68
CA PRO A 394 -26.40 -18.69 -2.01
C PRO A 394 -25.43 -17.49 -2.15
N GLY A 395 -24.22 -17.72 -2.67
CA GLY A 395 -23.13 -16.73 -2.65
C GLY A 395 -23.22 -15.52 -3.59
N GLY A 396 -24.32 -15.36 -4.33
CA GLY A 396 -24.52 -14.24 -5.27
C GLY A 396 -25.55 -13.20 -4.82
N GLU A 397 -26.37 -13.47 -3.79
CA GLU A 397 -27.48 -12.58 -3.41
C GLU A 397 -27.02 -11.26 -2.77
N GLY A 398 -25.83 -11.24 -2.17
CA GLY A 398 -25.32 -10.07 -1.43
C GLY A 398 -24.74 -8.94 -2.30
N SER A 399 -24.38 -9.21 -3.56
CA SER A 399 -23.75 -8.22 -4.46
C SER A 399 -23.99 -8.56 -5.93
N PRO A 400 -25.20 -8.33 -6.46
CA PRO A 400 -25.50 -8.59 -7.86
C PRO A 400 -24.76 -7.62 -8.80
N VAL A 401 -24.51 -8.07 -10.03
CA VAL A 401 -24.06 -7.20 -11.12
C VAL A 401 -25.24 -6.32 -11.52
N GLN A 402 -25.01 -5.00 -11.51
CA GLN A 402 -26.04 -4.00 -11.79
C GLN A 402 -25.95 -3.58 -13.24
N ILE A 403 -27.05 -3.68 -13.98
CA ILE A 403 -27.09 -3.40 -15.41
C ILE A 403 -28.18 -2.37 -15.68
N VAL A 404 -27.79 -1.18 -16.12
CA VAL A 404 -28.70 -0.09 -16.45
C VAL A 404 -29.06 -0.17 -17.92
N VAL A 405 -30.35 -0.38 -18.20
CA VAL A 405 -30.87 -0.57 -19.56
C VAL A 405 -32.01 0.42 -19.84
N LYS A 406 -32.27 0.72 -21.11
CA LYS A 406 -33.49 1.44 -21.50
C LYS A 406 -34.68 0.51 -21.40
N GLU A 407 -35.86 1.06 -21.09
CA GLU A 407 -37.09 0.27 -20.94
C GLU A 407 -37.38 -0.65 -22.14
N LYS A 408 -37.16 -0.16 -23.36
CA LYS A 408 -37.35 -0.90 -24.61
C LYS A 408 -36.46 -2.15 -24.75
N ASP A 409 -35.31 -2.17 -24.07
CA ASP A 409 -34.27 -3.20 -24.25
C ASP A 409 -34.31 -4.26 -23.13
N VAL A 410 -35.14 -4.06 -22.08
CA VAL A 410 -35.23 -4.93 -20.89
C VAL A 410 -35.44 -6.40 -21.27
N VAL A 411 -36.35 -6.70 -22.20
CA VAL A 411 -36.68 -8.07 -22.59
C VAL A 411 -35.50 -8.72 -23.33
N ALA A 412 -34.90 -7.99 -24.27
CA ALA A 412 -33.76 -8.49 -25.05
C ALA A 412 -32.55 -8.76 -24.15
N VAL A 413 -32.24 -7.83 -23.24
CA VAL A 413 -31.12 -7.94 -22.29
C VAL A 413 -31.36 -9.09 -21.31
N THR A 414 -32.56 -9.21 -20.75
CA THR A 414 -32.88 -10.29 -19.80
C THR A 414 -32.74 -11.67 -20.46
N THR A 415 -33.18 -11.84 -21.70
CA THR A 415 -33.02 -13.10 -22.44
C THR A 415 -31.56 -13.41 -22.76
N SER A 416 -30.78 -12.39 -23.16
CA SER A 416 -29.34 -12.52 -23.41
C SER A 416 -28.60 -12.96 -22.14
N LEU A 417 -28.84 -12.28 -21.02
CA LEU A 417 -28.19 -12.59 -19.75
C LEU A 417 -28.57 -13.97 -19.20
N LYS A 418 -29.85 -14.40 -19.33
CA LYS A 418 -30.27 -15.76 -18.94
C LYS A 418 -29.63 -16.86 -19.79
N SER A 419 -29.18 -16.53 -20.99
CA SER A 419 -28.44 -17.46 -21.86
C SER A 419 -26.95 -17.53 -21.51
N ASN A 420 -26.45 -16.58 -20.70
CA ASN A 420 -25.08 -16.58 -20.22
C ASN A 420 -24.93 -17.58 -19.07
N LYS A 421 -24.05 -18.57 -19.25
CA LYS A 421 -23.78 -19.65 -18.27
C LYS A 421 -23.33 -19.15 -16.90
N ASP A 422 -22.75 -17.95 -16.82
CA ASP A 422 -22.17 -17.40 -15.59
C ASP A 422 -23.22 -16.62 -14.76
N VAL A 423 -24.42 -16.38 -15.32
CA VAL A 423 -25.53 -15.68 -14.69
C VAL A 423 -26.58 -16.70 -14.22
N ALA A 424 -26.82 -16.77 -12.92
CA ALA A 424 -27.79 -17.70 -12.34
C ALA A 424 -29.23 -17.15 -12.40
N PHE A 425 -29.40 -15.86 -12.12
CA PHE A 425 -30.71 -15.23 -12.07
C PHE A 425 -30.62 -13.76 -12.46
N VAL A 426 -31.66 -13.24 -13.11
CA VAL A 426 -31.78 -11.82 -13.47
C VAL A 426 -33.16 -11.35 -13.08
N ALA A 427 -33.23 -10.27 -12.30
CA ALA A 427 -34.48 -9.61 -11.95
C ALA A 427 -34.38 -8.09 -12.09
N PRO A 428 -35.46 -7.42 -12.53
CA PRO A 428 -35.53 -5.98 -12.47
C PRO A 428 -35.70 -5.49 -11.03
N GLN A 429 -35.18 -4.30 -10.74
CA GLN A 429 -35.49 -3.60 -9.52
C GLN A 429 -36.98 -3.21 -9.51
N LEU A 430 -37.65 -3.47 -8.39
CA LEU A 430 -39.10 -3.22 -8.23
C LEU A 430 -39.33 -1.94 -7.42
N THR A 431 -40.53 -1.36 -7.55
CA THR A 431 -40.98 -0.15 -6.84
C THR A 431 -41.16 -0.36 -5.32
N GLY A 432 -41.16 -1.61 -4.86
CA GLY A 432 -41.25 -1.96 -3.43
C GLY A 432 -40.99 -3.45 -3.19
N PRO A 433 -40.93 -3.88 -1.91
CA PRO A 433 -40.78 -5.28 -1.56
C PRO A 433 -42.02 -6.09 -1.96
N VAL A 434 -41.82 -7.37 -2.30
CA VAL A 434 -42.94 -8.29 -2.58
C VAL A 434 -43.59 -8.69 -1.26
N ILE A 435 -44.74 -8.09 -0.96
CA ILE A 435 -45.51 -8.40 0.26
C ILE A 435 -46.58 -9.46 -0.10
N PRO A 436 -46.58 -10.64 0.54
CA PRO A 436 -47.60 -11.65 0.32
C PRO A 436 -49.01 -11.09 0.57
N GLY A 437 -49.89 -11.15 -0.44
CA GLY A 437 -51.26 -10.65 -0.37
C GLY A 437 -51.45 -9.18 -0.75
N ALA A 438 -50.37 -8.43 -1.03
CA ALA A 438 -50.44 -7.08 -1.60
C ALA A 438 -50.34 -7.09 -3.15
N PRO A 439 -50.69 -6.00 -3.85
CA PRO A 439 -50.44 -5.87 -5.28
C PRO A 439 -48.95 -6.09 -5.58
N ALA A 440 -48.65 -6.88 -6.62
CA ALA A 440 -47.27 -7.14 -7.01
C ALA A 440 -46.59 -5.81 -7.39
N PRO A 441 -45.44 -5.48 -6.80
CA PRO A 441 -44.72 -4.26 -7.13
C PRO A 441 -44.25 -4.30 -8.59
N THR A 442 -44.40 -3.19 -9.30
CA THR A 442 -44.00 -3.05 -10.70
C THR A 442 -42.51 -2.73 -10.83
N THR A 443 -41.93 -2.97 -12.01
CA THR A 443 -40.56 -2.55 -12.32
C THR A 443 -40.39 -1.04 -12.11
N LYS A 444 -39.34 -0.66 -11.37
CA LYS A 444 -39.02 0.74 -11.14
C LYS A 444 -38.36 1.32 -12.38
N ILE A 445 -38.98 2.38 -12.92
CA ILE A 445 -38.50 3.13 -14.08
C ILE A 445 -38.11 4.52 -13.60
N VAL A 446 -36.89 4.95 -13.91
CA VAL A 446 -36.40 6.30 -13.61
C VAL A 446 -35.77 6.88 -14.88
N ASP A 447 -36.22 8.06 -15.30
CA ASP A 447 -35.76 8.73 -16.52
C ASP A 447 -35.81 7.84 -17.79
N GLY A 448 -36.77 6.91 -17.89
CA GLY A 448 -36.88 5.95 -19.02
C GLY A 448 -35.87 4.80 -19.01
N LEU A 449 -35.13 4.66 -17.91
CA LEU A 449 -34.18 3.58 -17.67
C LEU A 449 -34.76 2.57 -16.66
N VAL A 450 -34.25 1.35 -16.68
CA VAL A 450 -34.54 0.24 -15.76
C VAL A 450 -33.23 -0.33 -15.23
N LEU A 451 -33.18 -0.64 -13.93
CA LEU A 451 -32.06 -1.35 -13.32
C LEU A 451 -32.35 -2.85 -13.27
N LEU A 452 -31.50 -3.66 -13.89
CA LEU A 452 -31.50 -5.12 -13.79
C LEU A 452 -30.39 -5.56 -12.83
N ASN A 453 -30.74 -6.42 -11.88
CA ASN A 453 -29.80 -7.10 -11.00
C ASN A 453 -29.56 -8.51 -11.54
N ALA A 454 -28.33 -8.78 -11.97
CA ALA A 454 -27.88 -10.09 -12.42
C ALA A 454 -27.05 -10.76 -11.31
N THR A 455 -27.61 -11.80 -10.73
CA THR A 455 -26.94 -12.63 -9.74
C THR A 455 -26.08 -13.67 -10.44
N LEU A 456 -24.78 -13.66 -10.16
CA LEU A 456 -23.83 -14.61 -10.73
C LEU A 456 -23.97 -16.00 -10.08
N ALA A 457 -23.61 -17.04 -10.83
CA ALA A 457 -23.60 -18.42 -10.34
C ALA A 457 -22.45 -18.71 -9.36
N VAL A 458 -21.46 -17.83 -9.31
CA VAL A 458 -20.27 -17.89 -8.45
C VAL A 458 -20.30 -16.75 -7.44
N THR A 459 -19.45 -16.81 -6.41
CA THR A 459 -19.36 -15.76 -5.39
C THR A 459 -18.93 -14.43 -6.02
N ALA A 460 -19.64 -13.36 -5.70
CA ALA A 460 -19.53 -12.08 -6.42
C ALA A 460 -18.14 -11.40 -6.36
N ASP A 461 -17.30 -11.71 -5.37
CA ASP A 461 -15.96 -11.16 -5.20
C ASP A 461 -14.82 -12.10 -5.68
N SER A 462 -15.18 -13.26 -6.24
CA SER A 462 -14.23 -14.21 -6.81
C SER A 462 -13.56 -13.70 -8.08
N VAL A 463 -12.42 -14.31 -8.42
CA VAL A 463 -11.72 -14.04 -9.69
C VAL A 463 -12.56 -14.53 -10.87
N GLU A 464 -13.30 -15.63 -10.69
CA GLU A 464 -14.23 -16.20 -11.65
C GLU A 464 -15.37 -15.23 -11.97
N ALA A 465 -15.96 -14.61 -10.95
CA ALA A 465 -17.01 -13.60 -11.11
C ALA A 465 -16.52 -12.39 -11.91
N ARG A 466 -15.32 -11.89 -11.59
CA ARG A 466 -14.69 -10.79 -12.33
C ARG A 466 -14.44 -11.14 -13.79
N ASN A 467 -13.99 -12.36 -14.07
CA ASN A 467 -13.74 -12.84 -15.43
C ASN A 467 -15.02 -13.03 -16.26
N ALA A 468 -16.21 -13.07 -15.64
CA ALA A 468 -17.49 -13.10 -16.34
C ALA A 468 -17.94 -11.70 -16.83
N ILE A 469 -17.45 -10.60 -16.22
CA ILE A 469 -17.86 -9.23 -16.56
C ILE A 469 -17.65 -8.88 -18.04
N PRO A 470 -16.52 -9.22 -18.70
CA PRO A 470 -16.35 -8.96 -20.13
C PRO A 470 -17.41 -9.62 -20.99
N ALA A 471 -17.71 -10.89 -20.72
CA ALA A 471 -18.73 -11.63 -21.47
C ALA A 471 -20.14 -11.05 -21.24
N ILE A 472 -20.43 -10.58 -20.03
CA ILE A 472 -21.68 -9.87 -19.72
C ILE A 472 -21.76 -8.54 -20.49
N ARG A 473 -20.69 -7.73 -20.47
CA ARG A 473 -20.60 -6.46 -21.21
C ARG A 473 -20.76 -6.68 -22.72
N ASP A 474 -20.02 -7.60 -23.30
CA ASP A 474 -20.12 -7.94 -24.73
C ASP A 474 -21.55 -8.36 -25.12
N ALA A 475 -22.20 -9.18 -24.28
CA ALA A 475 -23.55 -9.67 -24.53
C ALA A 475 -24.63 -8.58 -24.47
N VAL A 476 -24.46 -7.56 -23.61
CA VAL A 476 -25.42 -6.45 -23.51
C VAL A 476 -25.10 -5.31 -24.48
N HIS A 477 -23.83 -5.00 -24.73
CA HIS A 477 -23.41 -3.97 -25.69
C HIS A 477 -23.69 -4.38 -27.14
N ALA A 478 -23.79 -5.68 -27.43
CA ALA A 478 -24.28 -6.18 -28.71
C ALA A 478 -25.76 -5.81 -28.99
N ILE A 479 -26.54 -5.49 -27.95
CA ILE A 479 -27.94 -5.07 -28.06
C ILE A 479 -28.02 -3.54 -28.14
N ASP A 480 -27.42 -2.84 -27.17
CA ASP A 480 -27.28 -1.38 -27.17
C ASP A 480 -25.92 -1.00 -26.53
N PRO A 481 -25.02 -0.35 -27.28
CA PRO A 481 -23.72 0.12 -26.77
C PRO A 481 -23.81 1.11 -25.60
N GLU A 482 -24.96 1.72 -25.35
CA GLU A 482 -25.17 2.66 -24.24
C GLU A 482 -25.55 1.96 -22.92
N ILE A 483 -25.75 0.63 -22.92
CA ILE A 483 -26.02 -0.12 -21.69
C ILE A 483 -24.80 -0.07 -20.77
N LEU A 484 -25.03 0.17 -19.48
CA LEU A 484 -23.97 0.28 -18.49
C LEU A 484 -23.99 -0.90 -17.52
N VAL A 485 -22.83 -1.53 -17.32
CA VAL A 485 -22.62 -2.65 -16.40
C VAL A 485 -21.73 -2.21 -15.23
N GLY A 486 -22.27 -2.34 -14.02
CA GLY A 486 -21.66 -1.97 -12.75
C GLY A 486 -21.97 -2.97 -11.63
N GLY A 487 -21.97 -2.47 -10.39
CA GLY A 487 -22.01 -3.30 -9.19
C GLY A 487 -20.61 -3.71 -8.70
N GLY A 488 -20.52 -4.30 -7.51
CA GLY A 488 -19.25 -4.55 -6.83
C GLY A 488 -18.25 -5.38 -7.65
N THR A 489 -18.72 -6.43 -8.31
CA THR A 489 -17.88 -7.28 -9.17
C THR A 489 -17.30 -6.52 -10.37
N ALA A 490 -18.10 -5.66 -11.00
CA ALA A 490 -17.65 -4.84 -12.13
C ALA A 490 -16.65 -3.76 -11.69
N VAL A 491 -16.84 -3.17 -10.51
CA VAL A 491 -15.87 -2.23 -9.90
C VAL A 491 -14.53 -2.93 -9.67
N GLN A 492 -14.53 -4.15 -9.12
CA GLN A 492 -13.29 -4.90 -8.91
C GLN A 492 -12.62 -5.28 -10.25
N TYR A 493 -13.39 -5.72 -11.24
CA TYR A 493 -12.87 -6.00 -12.58
C TYR A 493 -12.23 -4.76 -13.22
N ASP A 494 -12.91 -3.61 -13.17
CA ASP A 494 -12.38 -2.36 -13.72
C ASP A 494 -11.12 -1.91 -12.96
N THR A 495 -11.04 -2.18 -11.66
CA THR A 495 -9.84 -1.93 -10.85
C THR A 495 -8.68 -2.80 -11.32
N ASP A 496 -8.91 -4.10 -11.54
CA ASP A 496 -7.88 -5.03 -12.04
C ASP A 496 -7.39 -4.66 -13.46
N VAL A 497 -8.28 -4.14 -14.30
CA VAL A 497 -7.92 -3.62 -15.63
C VAL A 497 -7.07 -2.36 -15.52
N ALA A 498 -7.48 -1.40 -14.69
CA ALA A 498 -6.74 -0.16 -14.46
C ALA A 498 -5.36 -0.42 -13.85
N SER A 499 -5.24 -1.28 -12.83
CA SER A 499 -3.94 -1.66 -12.25
C SER A 499 -3.02 -2.31 -13.28
N ARG A 500 -3.53 -3.17 -14.17
CA ARG A 500 -2.70 -3.77 -15.24
C ARG A 500 -2.24 -2.74 -16.27
N HIS A 501 -3.07 -1.76 -16.60
CA HIS A 501 -2.69 -0.65 -17.46
C HIS A 501 -1.58 0.20 -16.81
N ASP A 502 -1.77 0.58 -15.55
CA ASP A 502 -0.81 1.34 -14.74
C ASP A 502 0.55 0.63 -14.66
N ASN A 503 0.55 -0.68 -14.39
CA ASN A 503 1.79 -1.48 -14.34
C ASN A 503 2.58 -1.40 -15.65
N ARG A 504 1.89 -1.41 -16.80
CA ARG A 504 2.51 -1.37 -18.13
C ARG A 504 2.99 0.02 -18.54
N LEU A 505 2.37 1.07 -18.00
CA LEU A 505 2.70 2.46 -18.31
C LEU A 505 3.76 3.02 -17.35
N ILE A 506 3.53 2.91 -16.04
CA ILE A 506 4.31 3.61 -15.01
C ILE A 506 5.70 3.00 -14.85
N ILE A 507 5.82 1.67 -14.83
CA ILE A 507 7.10 0.99 -14.62
C ILE A 507 8.14 1.42 -15.67
N PRO A 508 7.87 1.36 -17.00
CA PRO A 508 8.82 1.83 -18.01
C PRO A 508 9.15 3.33 -17.91
N VAL A 509 8.16 4.17 -17.59
CA VAL A 509 8.37 5.63 -17.47
C VAL A 509 9.29 5.96 -16.30
N VAL A 510 9.09 5.32 -15.14
CA VAL A 510 9.96 5.46 -13.98
C VAL A 510 11.39 5.01 -14.30
N LEU A 511 11.56 3.84 -14.95
CA LEU A 511 12.89 3.36 -15.38
C LEU A 511 13.59 4.35 -16.32
N LEU A 512 12.87 4.96 -17.26
CA LEU A 512 13.40 5.96 -18.18
C LEU A 512 13.89 7.20 -17.42
N ILE A 513 13.08 7.73 -16.50
CA ILE A 513 13.41 8.92 -15.69
C ILE A 513 14.65 8.65 -14.84
N ILE A 514 14.70 7.49 -14.17
CA ILE A 514 15.86 7.06 -13.39
C ILE A 514 17.10 6.95 -14.26
N ALA A 515 17.00 6.33 -15.44
CA ALA A 515 18.12 6.18 -16.36
C ALA A 515 18.67 7.55 -16.78
N LEU A 516 17.79 8.52 -17.03
CA LEU A 516 18.16 9.91 -17.33
C LEU A 516 18.88 10.57 -16.16
N ILE A 517 18.33 10.48 -14.94
CA ILE A 517 18.93 11.07 -13.74
C ILE A 517 20.31 10.45 -13.46
N LEU A 518 20.42 9.11 -13.48
CA LEU A 518 21.70 8.40 -13.29
C LEU A 518 22.70 8.75 -14.38
N GLY A 519 22.26 8.83 -15.64
CA GLY A 519 23.12 9.20 -16.78
C GLY A 519 23.69 10.60 -16.63
N LEU A 520 22.87 11.55 -16.20
CA LEU A 520 23.27 12.94 -15.96
C LEU A 520 24.19 13.07 -14.75
N LEU A 521 23.85 12.40 -13.64
CA LEU A 521 24.61 12.47 -12.39
C LEU A 521 25.99 11.81 -12.52
N LEU A 522 26.05 10.60 -13.08
CA LEU A 522 27.31 9.88 -13.27
C LEU A 522 28.10 10.39 -14.48
N ARG A 523 27.47 11.20 -15.35
CA ARG A 523 27.99 11.60 -16.67
C ARG A 523 28.43 10.40 -17.50
N SER A 524 27.73 9.28 -17.35
CA SER A 524 28.03 8.02 -18.01
C SER A 524 26.73 7.29 -18.33
N VAL A 525 26.52 7.05 -19.63
CA VAL A 525 25.37 6.28 -20.12
C VAL A 525 25.55 4.80 -19.79
N PHE A 526 26.77 4.29 -19.90
CA PHE A 526 27.03 2.88 -19.64
C PHE A 526 26.88 2.53 -18.16
N ALA A 527 27.33 3.40 -17.25
CA ALA A 527 27.10 3.22 -15.82
C ALA A 527 25.60 3.26 -15.48
N ALA A 528 24.86 4.21 -16.06
CA ALA A 528 23.42 4.33 -15.82
C ALA A 528 22.66 3.08 -16.24
N LEU A 529 22.91 2.56 -17.45
CA LEU A 529 22.25 1.35 -17.95
C LEU A 529 22.66 0.10 -17.15
N LEU A 530 23.92 0.00 -16.73
CA LEU A 530 24.38 -1.13 -15.91
C LEU A 530 23.68 -1.13 -14.55
N LEU A 531 23.63 0.03 -13.88
CA LEU A 531 22.96 0.16 -12.57
C LEU A 531 21.47 -0.12 -12.70
N LEU A 532 20.82 0.40 -13.75
CA LEU A 532 19.42 0.12 -14.04
C LEU A 532 19.18 -1.39 -14.21
N GLY A 533 20.04 -2.09 -14.96
CA GLY A 533 19.98 -3.53 -15.12
C GLY A 533 20.11 -4.29 -13.79
N THR A 534 21.02 -3.87 -12.92
CA THR A 534 21.16 -4.49 -11.58
C THR A 534 19.94 -4.25 -10.69
N VAL A 535 19.30 -3.08 -10.80
CA VAL A 535 18.09 -2.75 -10.05
C VAL A 535 16.90 -3.57 -10.55
N ILE A 536 16.72 -3.72 -11.86
CA ILE A 536 15.68 -4.59 -12.44
C ILE A 536 15.88 -6.04 -12.01
N LEU A 537 17.12 -6.54 -12.04
CA LEU A 537 17.44 -7.89 -11.61
C LEU A 537 17.14 -8.09 -10.11
N SER A 538 17.49 -7.11 -9.27
CA SER A 538 17.17 -7.15 -7.84
C SER A 538 15.66 -7.14 -7.60
N PHE A 539 14.93 -6.29 -8.30
CA PHE A 539 13.48 -6.19 -8.21
C PHE A 539 12.80 -7.52 -8.59
N MET A 540 13.19 -8.11 -9.72
CA MET A 540 12.68 -9.43 -10.13
C MET A 540 13.03 -10.51 -9.11
N ALA A 541 14.25 -10.51 -8.58
CA ALA A 541 14.66 -11.45 -7.53
C ALA A 541 13.81 -11.27 -6.25
N THR A 542 13.51 -10.04 -5.85
CA THR A 542 12.61 -9.75 -4.73
C THR A 542 11.20 -10.28 -4.99
N LEU A 543 10.62 -10.04 -6.18
CA LEU A 543 9.30 -10.57 -6.51
C LEU A 543 9.26 -12.10 -6.47
N GLY A 544 10.31 -12.77 -6.96
CA GLY A 544 10.40 -14.22 -6.90
C GLY A 544 10.49 -14.77 -5.48
N VAL A 545 11.24 -14.10 -4.59
CA VAL A 545 11.24 -14.45 -3.17
C VAL A 545 9.88 -14.17 -2.53
N CYS A 546 9.23 -13.05 -2.86
CA CYS A 546 7.89 -12.73 -2.37
C CYS A 546 6.91 -13.85 -2.73
N GLN A 547 6.91 -14.34 -3.98
CA GLN A 547 6.06 -15.45 -4.38
C GLN A 547 6.31 -16.72 -3.54
N LEU A 548 7.57 -17.07 -3.27
CA LEU A 548 7.90 -18.23 -2.44
C LEU A 548 7.41 -18.05 -1.00
N VAL A 549 7.64 -16.88 -0.42
CA VAL A 549 7.28 -16.56 0.97
C VAL A 549 5.76 -16.45 1.14
N PHE A 550 5.07 -15.77 0.23
CA PHE A 550 3.63 -15.60 0.31
C PHE A 550 2.91 -16.93 0.18
N ALA A 551 3.31 -17.78 -0.77
CA ALA A 551 2.69 -19.09 -0.96
C ALA A 551 3.03 -20.10 0.16
N HIS A 552 4.29 -20.16 0.61
CA HIS A 552 4.76 -21.26 1.48
C HIS A 552 4.96 -20.89 2.95
N ILE A 553 5.14 -19.61 3.28
CA ILE A 553 5.39 -19.16 4.66
C ILE A 553 4.16 -18.44 5.21
N PHE A 554 3.62 -17.47 4.48
CA PHE A 554 2.44 -16.72 4.91
C PHE A 554 1.12 -17.38 4.51
N HIS A 555 1.16 -18.34 3.58
CA HIS A 555 -0.02 -19.03 3.05
C HIS A 555 -1.09 -18.07 2.52
N PHE A 556 -0.65 -16.97 1.90
CA PHE A 556 -1.57 -16.06 1.23
C PHE A 556 -2.15 -16.74 -0.03
N PRO A 557 -3.45 -16.55 -0.29
CA PRO A 557 -4.14 -17.19 -1.41
C PRO A 557 -3.70 -16.64 -2.78
N GLY A 558 -3.11 -15.45 -2.81
CA GLY A 558 -2.56 -14.79 -3.99
C GLY A 558 -1.91 -13.47 -3.59
N ALA A 559 -1.62 -12.64 -4.58
CA ALA A 559 -1.16 -11.26 -4.39
C ALA A 559 -2.15 -10.26 -4.98
N ASP A 560 -2.19 -9.06 -4.40
CA ASP A 560 -2.98 -7.95 -4.93
C ASP A 560 -2.52 -7.56 -6.35
N THR A 561 -3.44 -7.16 -7.23
CA THR A 561 -3.10 -6.80 -8.62
C THR A 561 -2.23 -5.55 -8.72
N SER A 562 -2.30 -4.67 -7.72
CA SER A 562 -1.48 -3.46 -7.63
C SER A 562 -0.12 -3.71 -6.96
N PHE A 563 0.06 -4.84 -6.27
CA PHE A 563 1.30 -5.17 -5.55
C PHE A 563 2.58 -4.96 -6.38
N PRO A 564 2.68 -5.44 -7.64
CA PRO A 564 3.90 -5.28 -8.43
C PRO A 564 4.32 -3.82 -8.65
N LEU A 565 3.36 -2.91 -8.85
CA LEU A 565 3.64 -1.48 -9.05
C LEU A 565 4.15 -0.82 -7.78
N PHE A 566 3.49 -1.09 -6.65
CA PHE A 566 3.91 -0.55 -5.36
C PHE A 566 5.28 -1.10 -4.96
N ALA A 567 5.47 -2.42 -5.06
CA ALA A 567 6.76 -3.06 -4.83
C ALA A 567 7.83 -2.44 -5.73
N PHE A 568 7.55 -2.24 -7.02
CA PHE A 568 8.47 -1.60 -7.95
C PHE A 568 8.82 -0.18 -7.52
N ILE A 569 7.83 0.68 -7.28
CA ILE A 569 8.05 2.07 -6.93
C ILE A 569 8.86 2.18 -5.65
N PHE A 570 8.49 1.46 -4.59
CA PHE A 570 9.21 1.57 -3.31
C PHE A 570 10.61 0.94 -3.38
N LEU A 571 10.78 -0.21 -4.03
CA LEU A 571 12.10 -0.85 -4.14
C LEU A 571 13.05 -0.08 -5.04
N VAL A 572 12.55 0.39 -6.18
CA VAL A 572 13.38 1.06 -7.18
C VAL A 572 13.59 2.52 -6.78
N ALA A 573 12.52 3.27 -6.51
CA ALA A 573 12.65 4.68 -6.21
C ALA A 573 13.44 4.92 -4.93
N LEU A 574 13.18 4.19 -3.82
CA LEU A 574 13.97 4.32 -2.59
C LEU A 574 15.32 3.57 -2.65
N GLY A 575 15.43 2.49 -3.42
CA GLY A 575 16.67 1.70 -3.49
C GLY A 575 17.78 2.34 -4.32
N ILE A 576 17.43 3.21 -5.28
CA ILE A 576 18.41 3.89 -6.16
C ILE A 576 19.31 4.86 -5.40
N ASP A 577 18.79 5.48 -4.36
CA ASP A 577 19.44 6.43 -3.45
C ASP A 577 20.85 5.98 -3.08
N TYR A 578 20.97 4.73 -2.71
CA TYR A 578 22.23 4.13 -2.33
C TYR A 578 23.17 3.83 -3.52
N ASN A 579 22.63 3.53 -4.72
CA ASN A 579 23.44 3.36 -5.94
C ASN A 579 24.08 4.69 -6.31
N ILE A 580 23.31 5.78 -6.20
CA ILE A 580 23.82 7.14 -6.36
C ILE A 580 24.90 7.40 -5.31
N PHE A 581 24.67 7.07 -4.03
CA PHE A 581 25.64 7.33 -2.97
C PHE A 581 26.97 6.57 -3.18
N LEU A 582 26.92 5.26 -3.45
CA LEU A 582 28.10 4.47 -3.73
C LEU A 582 28.81 4.97 -4.99
N MET A 583 28.10 5.13 -6.11
CA MET A 583 28.73 5.43 -7.39
C MET A 583 29.24 6.87 -7.50
N THR A 584 28.62 7.81 -6.80
CA THR A 584 29.16 9.16 -6.64
C THR A 584 30.47 9.11 -5.89
N ARG A 585 30.54 8.36 -4.77
CA ARG A 585 31.78 8.21 -4.03
C ARG A 585 32.86 7.48 -4.83
N VAL A 586 32.50 6.42 -5.54
CA VAL A 586 33.41 5.70 -6.43
C VAL A 586 33.95 6.63 -7.51
N ARG A 587 33.12 7.53 -8.06
CA ARG A 587 33.55 8.50 -9.06
C ARG A 587 34.52 9.54 -8.49
N GLU A 588 34.26 10.06 -7.30
CA GLU A 588 35.14 10.99 -6.58
C GLU A 588 36.51 10.38 -6.31
N GLU A 589 36.56 9.12 -5.86
CA GLU A 589 37.80 8.42 -5.58
C GLU A 589 38.50 7.98 -6.89
N ALA A 590 37.76 7.54 -7.91
CA ALA A 590 38.32 7.18 -9.21
C ALA A 590 39.10 8.32 -9.84
N GLN A 591 38.62 9.56 -9.72
CA GLN A 591 39.32 10.76 -10.19
C GLN A 591 40.71 10.97 -9.53
N LYS A 592 40.93 10.41 -8.33
CA LYS A 592 42.16 10.61 -7.55
C LYS A 592 43.12 9.43 -7.66
N ILE A 593 42.60 8.21 -7.58
CA ILE A 593 43.40 6.99 -7.38
C ILE A 593 43.15 5.89 -8.43
N GLY A 594 42.37 6.18 -9.47
CA GLY A 594 42.04 5.23 -10.52
C GLY A 594 40.73 4.47 -10.27
N THR A 595 40.03 4.07 -11.35
CA THR A 595 38.69 3.44 -11.25
C THR A 595 38.66 2.22 -10.34
N ARG A 596 39.59 1.27 -10.49
CA ARG A 596 39.58 0.03 -9.71
C ARG A 596 39.80 0.26 -8.21
N LYS A 597 40.81 1.05 -7.86
CA LYS A 597 41.10 1.39 -6.46
C LYS A 597 40.01 2.28 -5.86
N GLY A 598 39.45 3.19 -6.68
CA GLY A 598 38.32 4.04 -6.33
C GLY A 598 37.06 3.24 -5.97
N VAL A 599 36.76 2.16 -6.70
CA VAL A 599 35.65 1.25 -6.38
C VAL A 599 35.80 0.64 -4.98
N ILE A 600 36.99 0.09 -4.69
CA ILE A 600 37.24 -0.56 -3.39
C ILE A 600 37.20 0.47 -2.27
N LYS A 601 37.85 1.63 -2.45
CA LYS A 601 37.84 2.70 -1.45
C LYS A 601 36.42 3.20 -1.19
N GLY A 602 35.64 3.43 -2.25
CA GLY A 602 34.23 3.80 -2.14
C GLY A 602 33.44 2.78 -1.33
N LEU A 603 33.50 1.50 -1.71
CA LEU A 603 32.81 0.41 -1.00
C LEU A 603 33.19 0.34 0.49
N THR A 604 34.47 0.46 0.82
CA THR A 604 34.93 0.38 2.23
C THR A 604 34.40 1.51 3.10
N VAL A 605 34.30 2.72 2.55
CA VAL A 605 33.86 3.92 3.28
C VAL A 605 32.35 3.95 3.40
N THR A 606 31.61 3.59 2.34
CA THR A 606 30.15 3.74 2.32
C THR A 606 29.40 2.50 2.77
N GLY A 607 30.00 1.30 2.71
CA GLY A 607 29.31 0.03 2.95
C GLY A 607 28.62 -0.05 4.31
N GLY A 608 29.30 0.37 5.39
CA GLY A 608 28.72 0.36 6.74
C GLY A 608 27.49 1.25 6.87
N VAL A 609 27.57 2.46 6.33
CA VAL A 609 26.49 3.46 6.40
C VAL A 609 25.31 3.00 5.56
N ILE A 610 25.55 2.54 4.33
CA ILE A 610 24.53 2.05 3.41
C ILE A 610 23.78 0.85 4.00
N THR A 611 24.48 -0.13 4.57
CA THR A 611 23.80 -1.30 5.14
C THR A 611 23.03 -0.93 6.41
N SER A 612 23.55 -0.03 7.25
CA SER A 612 22.79 0.45 8.42
C SER A 612 21.53 1.22 8.01
N ALA A 613 21.62 2.09 7.01
CA ALA A 613 20.47 2.78 6.42
C ALA A 613 19.44 1.80 5.86
N GLY A 614 19.90 0.82 5.07
CA GLY A 614 19.04 -0.22 4.51
C GLY A 614 18.31 -1.05 5.58
N ILE A 615 18.98 -1.37 6.69
CA ILE A 615 18.35 -2.08 7.82
C ILE A 615 17.25 -1.23 8.47
N VAL A 616 17.50 0.07 8.68
CA VAL A 616 16.49 0.98 9.25
C VAL A 616 15.29 1.09 8.31
N LEU A 617 15.53 1.33 7.02
CA LEU A 617 14.47 1.43 6.02
C LEU A 617 13.67 0.12 5.93
N ALA A 618 14.35 -1.02 5.87
CA ALA A 618 13.69 -2.31 5.84
C ALA A 618 12.83 -2.57 7.08
N ALA A 619 13.33 -2.21 8.26
CA ALA A 619 12.56 -2.36 9.49
C ALA A 619 11.34 -1.43 9.54
N THR A 620 11.44 -0.19 9.04
CA THR A 620 10.27 0.72 8.97
C THR A 620 9.17 0.15 8.09
N PHE A 621 9.50 -0.39 6.92
CA PHE A 621 8.51 -1.00 6.03
C PHE A 621 7.98 -2.33 6.56
N ALA A 622 8.79 -3.13 7.25
CA ALA A 622 8.35 -4.37 7.88
C ALA A 622 7.22 -4.15 8.91
N VAL A 623 7.16 -2.97 9.54
CA VAL A 623 6.09 -2.61 10.49
C VAL A 623 4.72 -2.51 9.80
N LEU A 624 4.65 -2.25 8.49
CA LEU A 624 3.37 -2.32 7.75
C LEU A 624 2.74 -3.71 7.80
N GLY A 625 3.55 -4.77 7.95
CA GLY A 625 3.05 -6.13 8.10
C GLY A 625 2.41 -6.45 9.45
N VAL A 626 2.42 -5.51 10.40
CA VAL A 626 1.65 -5.63 11.65
C VAL A 626 0.16 -5.40 11.42
N LEU A 627 -0.20 -4.69 10.34
CA LEU A 627 -1.60 -4.42 10.03
C LEU A 627 -2.27 -5.69 9.50
N PRO A 628 -3.56 -5.91 9.83
CA PRO A 628 -4.28 -7.13 9.47
C PRO A 628 -4.72 -7.14 7.99
N LEU A 629 -3.90 -6.58 7.09
CA LEU A 629 -4.18 -6.45 5.66
C LEU A 629 -3.07 -7.10 4.84
N VAL A 630 -3.44 -8.02 3.96
CA VAL A 630 -2.52 -8.79 3.12
C VAL A 630 -1.69 -7.84 2.25
N PHE A 631 -2.31 -6.90 1.54
CA PHE A 631 -1.59 -5.92 0.70
C PHE A 631 -0.48 -5.15 1.44
N LEU A 632 -0.72 -4.71 2.68
CA LEU A 632 0.28 -3.98 3.46
C LEU A 632 1.39 -4.90 3.99
N ALA A 633 1.05 -6.15 4.33
CA ALA A 633 2.03 -7.16 4.68
C ALA A 633 2.91 -7.56 3.49
N GLU A 634 2.31 -7.71 2.31
CA GLU A 634 3.02 -7.96 1.06
C GLU A 634 3.98 -6.82 0.74
N LEU A 635 3.49 -5.58 0.76
CA LEU A 635 4.29 -4.39 0.52
C LEU A 635 5.42 -4.25 1.55
N GLY A 636 5.10 -4.39 2.84
CA GLY A 636 6.05 -4.29 3.93
C GLY A 636 7.16 -5.32 3.83
N PHE A 637 6.81 -6.59 3.55
CA PHE A 637 7.80 -7.65 3.34
C PHE A 637 8.63 -7.42 2.08
N ALA A 638 7.99 -7.10 0.94
CA ALA A 638 8.68 -6.91 -0.33
C ALA A 638 9.71 -5.79 -0.25
N VAL A 639 9.34 -4.63 0.29
CA VAL A 639 10.25 -3.50 0.47
C VAL A 639 11.34 -3.84 1.47
N ALA A 640 11.00 -4.43 2.62
CA ALA A 640 11.99 -4.80 3.63
C ALA A 640 13.04 -5.79 3.09
N PHE A 641 12.60 -6.88 2.48
CA PHE A 641 13.50 -7.88 1.93
C PHE A 641 14.28 -7.33 0.74
N GLY A 642 13.64 -6.62 -0.18
CA GLY A 642 14.30 -6.12 -1.37
C GLY A 642 15.33 -5.02 -1.08
N VAL A 643 15.08 -4.13 -0.11
CA VAL A 643 16.09 -3.17 0.35
C VAL A 643 17.28 -3.89 0.99
N LEU A 644 17.05 -4.94 1.79
CA LEU A 644 18.14 -5.74 2.37
C LEU A 644 18.93 -6.48 1.28
N LEU A 645 18.24 -7.09 0.32
CA LEU A 645 18.85 -7.77 -0.82
C LEU A 645 19.72 -6.81 -1.65
N ASP A 646 19.18 -5.61 -1.93
CA ASP A 646 19.87 -4.58 -2.69
C ASP A 646 21.11 -4.06 -1.93
N THR A 647 20.97 -3.70 -0.65
CA THR A 647 22.09 -3.16 0.14
C THR A 647 23.19 -4.18 0.45
N THR A 648 22.86 -5.47 0.58
CA THR A 648 23.83 -6.51 0.98
C THR A 648 24.40 -7.32 -0.19
N ILE A 649 23.61 -7.66 -1.21
CA ILE A 649 24.06 -8.48 -2.34
C ILE A 649 24.38 -7.58 -3.53
N VAL A 650 23.44 -6.72 -3.92
CA VAL A 650 23.59 -5.95 -5.17
C VAL A 650 24.65 -4.88 -5.01
N ARG A 651 24.50 -4.00 -4.04
CA ARG A 651 25.38 -2.84 -3.87
C ARG A 651 26.72 -3.17 -3.25
N SER A 652 26.74 -4.13 -2.34
CA SER A 652 27.95 -4.48 -1.61
C SER A 652 28.84 -5.46 -2.36
N LEU A 653 28.26 -6.28 -3.26
CA LEU A 653 29.00 -7.32 -4.00
C LEU A 653 28.88 -7.16 -5.51
N LEU A 654 27.66 -7.20 -6.07
CA LEU A 654 27.45 -7.25 -7.52
C LEU A 654 27.98 -6.00 -8.23
N VAL A 655 27.54 -4.81 -7.81
CA VAL A 655 27.88 -3.53 -8.46
C VAL A 655 29.39 -3.25 -8.38
N PRO A 656 30.05 -3.28 -7.20
CA PRO A 656 31.50 -3.09 -7.11
C PRO A 656 32.29 -4.11 -7.94
N ALA A 657 31.90 -5.39 -7.90
CA ALA A 657 32.59 -6.43 -8.65
C ALA A 657 32.45 -6.26 -10.18
N LEU A 658 31.26 -5.87 -10.67
CA LEU A 658 31.01 -5.56 -12.08
C LEU A 658 31.83 -4.34 -12.53
N VAL A 659 31.72 -3.22 -11.80
CA VAL A 659 32.43 -1.98 -12.13
C VAL A 659 33.94 -2.19 -12.09
N HIS A 660 34.45 -2.92 -11.09
CA HIS A 660 35.87 -3.28 -11.00
C HIS A 660 36.33 -4.16 -12.17
N SER A 661 35.51 -5.14 -12.60
CA SER A 661 35.82 -6.02 -13.73
C SER A 661 35.80 -5.28 -15.08
N ILE A 662 34.89 -4.32 -15.26
CA ILE A 662 34.79 -3.50 -16.47
C ILE A 662 35.93 -2.47 -16.54
N GLY A 663 36.27 -1.86 -15.40
CA GLY A 663 37.31 -0.84 -15.30
C GLY A 663 36.89 0.51 -15.92
N PRO A 664 37.84 1.32 -16.43
CA PRO A 664 37.59 2.71 -16.83
C PRO A 664 36.50 2.91 -17.88
N LYS A 665 36.25 1.90 -18.72
CA LYS A 665 35.20 1.93 -19.76
C LYS A 665 33.80 2.18 -19.19
N ILE A 666 33.56 1.90 -17.91
CA ILE A 666 32.29 2.17 -17.22
C ILE A 666 31.89 3.65 -17.28
N TRP A 667 32.85 4.55 -17.46
CA TRP A 667 32.59 5.99 -17.47
C TRP A 667 32.22 6.54 -18.85
N TRP A 668 32.11 5.71 -19.90
CA TRP A 668 31.76 6.21 -21.24
C TRP A 668 30.43 7.01 -21.23
N PRO A 669 30.39 8.22 -21.82
CA PRO A 669 31.39 8.88 -22.68
C PRO A 669 32.33 9.90 -21.96
N SER A 670 32.38 9.91 -20.63
CA SER A 670 33.20 10.84 -19.83
C SER A 670 34.70 10.73 -20.11
N LYS A 671 35.46 11.80 -19.83
CA LYS A 671 36.94 11.83 -19.92
C LYS A 671 37.62 10.75 -19.06
N LEU A 672 36.96 10.31 -17.99
CA LEU A 672 37.43 9.24 -17.09
C LEU A 672 37.61 7.88 -17.79
N GLN A 673 37.04 7.68 -18.97
CA GLN A 673 37.21 6.45 -19.73
C GLN A 673 38.62 6.24 -20.27
N HIS A 674 39.38 7.33 -20.48
CA HIS A 674 40.72 7.31 -21.08
C HIS A 674 41.83 7.27 -20.02
N GLU A 675 41.52 6.75 -18.83
CA GLU A 675 42.48 6.57 -17.75
C GLU A 675 43.71 5.82 -18.28
N LYS A 676 44.87 6.50 -18.33
CA LYS A 676 46.13 5.86 -18.70
C LYS A 676 46.46 4.85 -17.61
N ILE A 677 46.50 3.58 -17.99
CA ILE A 677 46.97 2.51 -17.12
C ILE A 677 48.49 2.66 -17.09
N ASP A 678 48.99 3.40 -16.10
CA ASP A 678 50.42 3.34 -15.72
C ASP A 678 50.67 2.13 -14.82
#